data_AF-A0A2R4CFK1-F1
#
_entry.id   AF-A0A2R4CFK1-F1
#
_cell.length_a   1.000
_cell.length_b   1.000
_cell.length_c   1.000
_cell.angle_alpha   90.00
_cell.angle_beta   90.00
_cell.angle_gamma   90.00
#
_symmetry.space_group_name_H-M   'P 1'
#
loop_
_entity.id
_entity.type
_entity.pdbx_description
1 polymer ?
#
loop_
_entity_poly.entity_id
_entity_poly.type
_entity_poly.pdbx_seq_one_letter_code
_entity_poly.pdbx_strand_id
1 'polypeptide(L)'
;MPLARPAVGLVAGALGKKQRREAVADALMGFESAVELADRATHPQPGQPSSLKPWLDLARAQAKVGGAAGQLRRWHDARTAFKQRLAEVDAARARLAAVQEALDELPQLAARRAALHARLGGLERERQALVAAEESRLAAQAILAEQDAAALAALQRQHEAQALVVEDCRITLAEVRELQEPGLLTRLLKKLVGMETAGYRDWKARMAQVRAAFDTARAALQSLDAERARLEHETAQRADAGTRAARAHGDALAAQRVALQAVEEELAALASRAAQLEQRIASLRQDAAVGTLPDGAFLAWPAAERHRASLWVTASFDTARTQLFLAALALHQATLMADAGNWFKALGLVRTLLCGGAPKIARNDLPAVWQALFFVMPVVSTTLASFGRLFQGMGPESLGWVLIDEAGQAPPAAVAGALYRARRAVVVGDPLQIEPVVTAPRRLVEQLGRHRGLDDATIARWSPSLQSAQRLADRTMRHGALVEGIWSGLPLRTHRRCMSPMFEVANRIAYGGQMVQATLAREVAPNLAPTCWIDVRGEADGKVVHEEIVTLRALLRTLARHWPQVADGKGGSKPASVYVISPFRDVTDACAREVGQARPRAPAGTVPVTLSAGTVHTFQGKEASIVFLVLGTQSGSAGAGAREWAAAKPNLLNVAVTRAQQRLYVIGSHADWSRLPHFMELCEQLPVMRLDTHAGAARLVPAPTAMQVALACR
;
A
#
# COMPACT_ATOMS: atom_id res chain seq x y z
N MET A 1 -15.03 33.71 -7.23
CA MET A 1 -14.72 33.87 -5.79
C MET A 1 -14.41 35.34 -5.57
N PRO A 2 -15.23 36.07 -4.79
CA PRO A 2 -14.82 37.38 -4.33
C PRO A 2 -13.70 37.19 -3.31
N LEU A 3 -12.58 37.87 -3.54
CA LEU A 3 -11.38 37.88 -2.71
C LEU A 3 -11.67 38.67 -1.42
N ALA A 4 -12.36 38.06 -0.47
CA ALA A 4 -12.75 38.71 0.79
C ALA A 4 -11.69 38.58 1.91
N ARG A 5 -10.41 38.40 1.56
CA ARG A 5 -9.31 38.26 2.55
C ARG A 5 -8.06 38.98 2.04
N PRO A 6 -7.24 39.56 2.94
CA PRO A 6 -5.96 40.17 2.56
C PRO A 6 -5.09 39.19 1.78
N ALA A 7 -4.35 39.70 0.80
CA ALA A 7 -3.59 38.92 -0.17
C ALA A 7 -2.50 37.99 0.42
N VAL A 8 -2.04 38.24 1.65
CA VAL A 8 -1.15 37.33 2.40
C VAL A 8 -1.81 35.97 2.69
N GLY A 9 -3.15 35.87 2.56
CA GLY A 9 -3.92 34.64 2.68
C GLY A 9 -4.32 33.99 1.35
N LEU A 10 -3.71 34.39 0.22
CA LEU A 10 -3.97 33.81 -1.11
C LEU A 10 -3.32 32.43 -1.26
N VAL A 11 -3.93 31.40 -0.68
CA VAL A 11 -3.40 30.02 -0.76
C VAL A 11 -3.47 29.46 -2.19
N ALA A 12 -4.41 29.94 -3.02
CA ALA A 12 -4.59 29.46 -4.38
C ALA A 12 -5.05 30.53 -5.38
N GLY A 13 -4.68 30.36 -6.66
CA GLY A 13 -5.14 31.19 -7.77
C GLY A 13 -5.37 30.42 -9.07
N ALA A 14 -6.20 30.97 -9.95
CA ALA A 14 -6.52 30.35 -11.24
C ALA A 14 -5.96 31.19 -12.40
N LEU A 15 -5.17 30.59 -13.27
CA LEU A 15 -4.41 31.28 -14.32
C LEU A 15 -4.82 30.89 -15.76
N GLY A 16 -5.78 29.97 -15.90
CA GLY A 16 -6.17 29.39 -17.20
C GLY A 16 -6.81 30.36 -18.20
N LYS A 17 -7.27 31.54 -17.77
CA LYS A 17 -7.89 32.58 -18.62
C LYS A 17 -7.30 33.96 -18.29
N LYS A 18 -7.26 34.87 -19.27
CA LYS A 18 -6.72 36.24 -19.11
C LYS A 18 -7.36 36.98 -17.93
N GLN A 19 -8.68 37.08 -17.89
CA GLN A 19 -9.43 37.72 -16.80
C GLN A 19 -9.07 37.15 -15.40
N ARG A 20 -8.80 35.85 -15.29
CA ARG A 20 -8.42 35.25 -14.01
C ARG A 20 -6.97 35.57 -13.62
N ARG A 21 -6.07 35.68 -14.61
CA ARG A 21 -4.69 36.15 -14.39
C ARG A 21 -4.67 37.60 -13.94
N GLU A 22 -5.48 38.45 -14.56
CA GLU A 22 -5.66 39.84 -14.15
C GLU A 22 -6.17 39.93 -12.71
N ALA A 23 -7.19 39.14 -12.36
CA ALA A 23 -7.68 39.08 -10.97
C ALA A 23 -6.61 38.65 -9.96
N VAL A 24 -5.74 37.68 -10.30
CA VAL A 24 -4.60 37.29 -9.46
C VAL A 24 -3.58 38.43 -9.36
N ALA A 25 -3.25 39.07 -10.48
CA ALA A 25 -2.31 40.17 -10.52
C ALA A 25 -2.80 41.40 -9.75
N ASP A 26 -4.09 41.71 -9.80
CA ASP A 26 -4.72 42.78 -9.04
C ASP A 26 -4.81 42.44 -7.54
N ALA A 27 -4.96 41.17 -7.18
CA ALA A 27 -4.90 40.74 -5.79
C ALA A 27 -3.48 40.88 -5.20
N LEU A 28 -2.44 40.73 -6.01
CA LEU A 28 -1.05 40.93 -5.58
C LEU A 28 -0.67 42.42 -5.61
N MET A 29 -0.90 43.08 -6.73
CA MET A 29 -0.47 44.44 -7.03
C MET A 29 -1.65 45.21 -7.64
N GLY A 30 -2.60 45.60 -6.78
CA GLY A 30 -3.80 46.30 -7.17
C GLY A 30 -3.57 47.79 -7.48
N PHE A 31 -4.66 48.51 -7.71
CA PHE A 31 -4.66 49.92 -8.08
C PHE A 31 -4.83 50.86 -6.89
N GLU A 32 -4.71 50.36 -5.66
CA GLU A 32 -4.84 51.18 -4.46
C GLU A 32 -3.73 52.25 -4.40
N SER A 33 -4.13 53.45 -3.96
CA SER A 33 -3.23 54.59 -3.74
C SER A 33 -2.07 54.24 -2.80
N ALA A 34 -0.97 55.00 -2.90
CA ALA A 34 0.16 54.83 -2.00
C ALA A 34 -0.26 55.12 -0.54
N VAL A 35 0.29 54.36 0.39
CA VAL A 35 0.03 54.55 1.83
C VAL A 35 0.85 55.73 2.35
N GLU A 36 0.22 56.62 3.11
CA GLU A 36 0.88 57.72 3.82
C GLU A 36 1.14 57.33 5.27
N LEU A 37 2.40 57.41 5.71
CA LEU A 37 2.76 56.93 7.06
C LEU A 37 2.08 57.72 8.18
N ALA A 38 1.86 59.03 7.97
CA ALA A 38 1.25 59.94 8.94
C ALA A 38 -0.28 59.80 9.03
N ASP A 39 -0.95 59.36 7.95
CA ASP A 39 -2.40 59.20 7.91
C ASP A 39 -2.83 57.74 8.05
N ARG A 40 -3.29 57.37 9.26
CA ARG A 40 -3.79 56.02 9.55
C ARG A 40 -5.04 55.64 8.76
N ALA A 41 -5.80 56.60 8.21
CA ALA A 41 -6.95 56.31 7.36
C ALA A 41 -6.52 55.65 6.04
N THR A 42 -5.29 55.89 5.59
CA THR A 42 -4.72 55.28 4.38
C THR A 42 -4.12 53.88 4.63
N HIS A 43 -4.04 53.45 5.90
CA HIS A 43 -3.40 52.18 6.25
C HIS A 43 -4.37 51.02 5.96
N PRO A 44 -3.87 49.89 5.45
CA PRO A 44 -4.72 48.72 5.24
C PRO A 44 -5.24 48.18 6.58
N GLN A 45 -6.54 47.90 6.64
CA GLN A 45 -7.18 47.37 7.85
C GLN A 45 -7.24 45.84 7.83
N PRO A 46 -6.84 45.15 8.93
CA PRO A 46 -7.05 43.72 9.06
C PRO A 46 -8.53 43.35 8.87
N GLY A 47 -8.80 42.34 8.05
CA GLY A 47 -10.17 41.84 7.80
C GLY A 47 -10.94 42.57 6.70
N GLN A 48 -10.46 43.71 6.20
CA GLN A 48 -11.00 44.33 4.99
C GLN A 48 -10.36 43.74 3.73
N PRO A 49 -11.11 43.57 2.62
CA PRO A 49 -10.54 43.14 1.34
C PRO A 49 -9.53 44.17 0.82
N SER A 50 -8.29 43.76 0.61
CA SER A 50 -7.25 44.58 -0.02
C SER A 50 -6.27 43.70 -0.80
N SER A 51 -5.60 44.28 -1.80
CA SER A 51 -4.43 43.64 -2.41
C SER A 51 -3.24 43.61 -1.44
N LEU A 52 -2.14 42.97 -1.84
CA LEU A 52 -0.90 42.93 -1.03
C LEU A 52 -0.17 44.28 -1.05
N LYS A 53 -0.40 45.10 -2.08
CA LYS A 53 0.34 46.33 -2.34
C LYS A 53 0.32 47.33 -1.15
N PRO A 54 -0.83 47.69 -0.55
CA PRO A 54 -0.86 48.64 0.57
C PRO A 54 -0.06 48.15 1.79
N TRP A 55 -0.07 46.84 2.05
CA TRP A 55 0.70 46.25 3.15
C TRP A 55 2.21 46.38 2.93
N LEU A 56 2.67 46.13 1.69
CA LEU A 56 4.08 46.31 1.32
C LEU A 56 4.51 47.78 1.32
N ASP A 57 3.63 48.68 0.87
CA ASP A 57 3.88 50.12 0.89
C ASP A 57 4.01 50.65 2.33
N LEU A 58 3.10 50.25 3.22
CA LEU A 58 3.18 50.59 4.64
C LEU A 58 4.49 50.04 5.27
N ALA A 59 4.84 48.79 5.00
CA ALA A 59 6.06 48.18 5.51
C ALA A 59 7.32 48.89 5.00
N ARG A 60 7.38 49.25 3.71
CA ARG A 60 8.46 50.06 3.12
C ARG A 60 8.56 51.44 3.77
N ALA A 61 7.42 52.12 3.99
CA ALA A 61 7.40 53.43 4.62
C ALA A 61 7.90 53.38 6.07
N GLN A 62 7.47 52.38 6.85
CA GLN A 62 7.95 52.15 8.21
C GLN A 62 9.46 51.87 8.24
N ALA A 63 9.98 51.06 7.31
CA ALA A 63 11.40 50.74 7.25
C ALA A 63 12.28 51.99 7.05
N LYS A 64 11.81 53.00 6.30
CA LYS A 64 12.52 54.28 6.08
C LYS A 64 12.64 55.16 7.33
N VAL A 65 11.74 54.99 8.31
CA VAL A 65 11.69 55.80 9.55
C VAL A 65 12.13 54.97 10.77
N GLY A 66 13.02 53.99 10.57
CA GLY A 66 13.59 53.17 11.65
C GLY A 66 12.77 51.92 12.06
N GLY A 67 11.64 51.65 11.40
CA GLY A 67 10.79 50.48 11.67
C GLY A 67 11.35 49.13 11.19
N ALA A 68 12.47 49.11 10.47
CA ALA A 68 13.09 47.90 9.93
C ALA A 68 13.49 46.90 11.03
N ALA A 69 13.99 47.38 12.17
CA ALA A 69 14.37 46.52 13.30
C ALA A 69 13.15 45.77 13.89
N GLY A 70 11.97 46.42 13.89
CA GLY A 70 10.72 45.81 14.34
C GLY A 70 10.22 44.72 13.40
N GLN A 71 10.35 44.90 12.09
CA GLN A 71 9.99 43.89 11.10
C GLN A 71 10.93 42.67 11.14
N LEU A 72 12.24 42.91 11.29
CA LEU A 72 13.23 41.84 11.48
C LEU A 72 12.98 41.05 12.77
N ARG A 73 12.60 41.71 13.87
CA ARG A 73 12.22 41.02 15.12
C ARG A 73 11.01 40.10 14.91
N ARG A 74 9.93 40.60 14.28
CA ARG A 74 8.74 39.79 13.95
C ARG A 74 9.10 38.59 13.07
N TRP A 75 10.03 38.76 12.13
CA TRP A 75 10.54 37.66 11.32
C TRP A 75 11.29 36.61 12.15
N HIS A 76 12.17 37.03 13.06
CA HIS A 76 12.85 36.12 13.98
C HIS A 76 11.86 35.35 14.87
N ASP A 77 10.85 36.03 15.42
CA ASP A 77 9.81 35.41 16.25
C ASP A 77 9.01 34.37 15.45
N ALA A 78 8.55 34.73 14.25
CA ALA A 78 7.82 33.83 13.35
C ALA A 78 8.68 32.61 12.95
N ARG A 79 9.99 32.82 12.71
CA ARG A 79 10.93 31.74 12.39
C ARG A 79 11.10 30.78 13.56
N THR A 80 11.23 31.30 14.78
CA THR A 80 11.33 30.49 15.99
C THR A 80 10.06 29.68 16.22
N ALA A 81 8.89 30.32 16.11
CA ALA A 81 7.60 29.64 16.21
C ALA A 81 7.44 28.52 15.16
N PHE A 82 7.80 28.79 13.90
CA PHE A 82 7.79 27.77 12.84
C PHE A 82 8.70 26.58 13.18
N LYS A 83 9.94 26.84 13.60
CA LYS A 83 10.89 25.76 13.97
C LYS A 83 10.38 24.91 15.12
N GLN A 84 9.76 25.53 16.13
CA GLN A 84 9.15 24.82 17.24
C GLN A 84 8.01 23.91 16.77
N ARG A 85 7.06 24.44 15.98
CA ARG A 85 5.94 23.65 15.43
C ARG A 85 6.41 22.55 14.49
N LEU A 86 7.50 22.78 13.75
CA LEU A 86 8.10 21.77 12.89
C LEU A 86 8.65 20.62 13.73
N ALA A 87 9.39 20.91 14.80
CA ALA A 87 9.91 19.90 15.72
C ALA A 87 8.80 19.07 16.38
N GLU A 88 7.67 19.69 16.75
CA GLU A 88 6.51 18.98 17.29
C GLU A 88 5.91 17.99 16.27
N VAL A 89 5.74 18.41 15.01
CA VAL A 89 5.25 17.55 13.93
C VAL A 89 6.24 16.44 13.60
N ASP A 90 7.54 16.73 13.56
CA ASP A 90 8.58 15.74 13.28
C ASP A 90 8.70 14.71 14.40
N ALA A 91 8.58 15.12 15.67
CA ALA A 91 8.51 14.21 16.80
C ALA A 91 7.27 13.30 16.75
N ALA A 92 6.12 13.82 16.31
CA ALA A 92 4.93 13.01 16.08
C ALA A 92 5.13 12.01 14.92
N ARG A 93 5.72 12.45 13.80
CA ARG A 93 6.06 11.57 12.66
C ARG A 93 7.03 10.46 13.04
N ALA A 94 8.08 10.78 13.79
CA ALA A 94 9.07 9.79 14.24
C ALA A 94 8.43 8.72 15.12
N ARG A 95 7.48 9.11 16.00
CA ARG A 95 6.69 8.15 16.80
C ARG A 95 5.87 7.22 15.92
N LEU A 96 5.17 7.75 14.91
CA LEU A 96 4.39 6.93 13.96
C LEU A 96 5.28 6.01 13.10
N ALA A 97 6.40 6.52 12.59
CA ALA A 97 7.34 5.75 11.78
C ALA A 97 7.90 4.55 12.56
N ALA A 98 8.21 4.76 13.84
CA ALA A 98 8.74 3.68 14.65
C ALA A 98 7.70 2.64 15.09
N VAL A 99 6.40 2.98 15.04
CA VAL A 99 5.32 1.98 15.12
C VAL A 99 5.23 1.18 13.84
N GLN A 100 5.35 1.84 12.68
CA GLN A 100 5.39 1.13 11.41
C GLN A 100 6.54 0.10 11.40
N GLU A 101 7.74 0.51 11.83
CA GLU A 101 8.88 -0.39 11.99
C GLU A 101 8.57 -1.55 12.95
N ALA A 102 7.91 -1.28 14.09
CA ALA A 102 7.51 -2.32 15.04
C ALA A 102 6.49 -3.31 14.42
N LEU A 103 5.51 -2.81 13.66
CA LEU A 103 4.51 -3.62 12.97
C LEU A 103 5.14 -4.48 11.87
N ASP A 104 6.17 -3.99 11.19
CA ASP A 104 6.89 -4.72 10.15
C ASP A 104 7.87 -5.76 10.74
N GLU A 105 8.47 -5.48 11.90
CA GLU A 105 9.45 -6.35 12.55
C GLU A 105 8.81 -7.51 13.33
N LEU A 106 7.68 -7.28 14.01
CA LEU A 106 7.04 -8.29 14.88
C LEU A 106 6.75 -9.63 14.18
N PRO A 107 6.16 -9.68 12.97
CA PRO A 107 5.95 -10.94 12.26
C PRO A 107 7.25 -11.67 11.93
N GLN A 108 8.34 -10.94 11.67
CA GLN A 108 9.65 -11.52 11.37
C GLN A 108 10.28 -12.14 12.62
N LEU A 109 10.14 -11.49 13.78
CA LEU A 109 10.58 -12.04 15.07
C LEU A 109 9.81 -13.31 15.41
N ALA A 110 8.49 -13.32 15.18
CA ALA A 110 7.66 -14.51 15.39
C ALA A 110 8.12 -15.68 14.52
N ALA A 111 8.39 -15.44 13.22
CA ALA A 111 8.90 -16.46 12.31
C ALA A 111 10.29 -17.00 12.74
N ARG A 112 11.20 -16.11 13.15
CA ARG A 112 12.54 -16.51 13.64
C ARG A 112 12.45 -17.33 14.93
N ARG A 113 11.60 -16.92 15.88
CA ARG A 113 11.36 -17.68 17.11
C ARG A 113 10.83 -19.08 16.81
N ALA A 114 9.88 -19.21 15.88
CA ALA A 114 9.36 -20.53 15.48
C ALA A 114 10.47 -21.43 14.91
N ALA A 115 11.37 -20.89 14.08
CA ALA A 115 12.51 -21.64 13.56
C ALA A 115 13.51 -22.05 14.66
N LEU A 116 13.81 -21.16 15.61
CA LEU A 116 14.70 -21.47 16.74
C LEU A 116 14.08 -22.49 17.70
N HIS A 117 12.77 -22.43 17.98
CA HIS A 117 12.08 -23.46 18.77
C HIS A 117 12.18 -24.84 18.09
N ALA A 118 12.05 -24.91 16.76
CA ALA A 118 12.24 -26.15 16.02
C ALA A 118 13.68 -26.67 16.11
N ARG A 119 14.68 -25.77 16.05
CA ARG A 119 16.10 -26.10 16.23
C ARG A 119 16.40 -26.59 17.64
N LEU A 120 15.86 -25.93 18.67
CA LEU A 120 16.00 -26.31 20.08
C LEU A 120 15.51 -27.74 20.28
N GLY A 121 14.30 -28.07 19.80
CA GLY A 121 13.78 -29.43 19.85
C GLY A 121 14.57 -30.45 19.02
N GLY A 122 15.35 -30.01 18.02
CA GLY A 122 16.33 -30.84 17.31
C GLY A 122 17.54 -31.17 18.18
N LEU A 123 18.18 -30.14 18.76
CA LEU A 123 19.34 -30.28 19.62
C LEU A 123 19.03 -31.08 20.90
N GLU A 124 17.84 -30.92 21.48
CA GLU A 124 17.41 -31.70 22.64
C GLU A 124 17.31 -33.20 22.31
N ARG A 125 16.82 -33.55 21.11
CA ARG A 125 16.77 -34.93 20.62
C ARG A 125 18.17 -35.51 20.38
N GLU A 126 19.06 -34.72 19.78
CA GLU A 126 20.46 -35.11 19.59
C GLU A 126 21.16 -35.36 20.94
N ARG A 127 20.94 -34.48 21.92
CA ARG A 127 21.47 -34.65 23.28
C ARG A 127 20.96 -35.94 23.93
N GLN A 128 19.66 -36.23 23.82
CA GLN A 128 19.08 -37.46 24.34
C GLN A 128 19.68 -38.70 23.65
N ALA A 129 19.86 -38.65 22.34
CA ALA A 129 20.50 -39.73 21.58
C ALA A 129 21.96 -39.96 22.00
N LEU A 130 22.74 -38.89 22.24
CA LEU A 130 24.11 -39.00 22.73
C LEU A 130 24.20 -39.65 24.11
N VAL A 131 23.32 -39.25 25.05
CA VAL A 131 23.26 -39.86 26.39
C VAL A 131 22.90 -41.34 26.31
N ALA A 132 21.88 -41.70 25.52
CA ALA A 132 21.48 -43.09 25.33
C ALA A 132 22.58 -43.94 24.66
N ALA A 133 23.33 -43.36 23.71
CA ALA A 133 24.46 -44.02 23.08
C ALA A 133 25.60 -44.30 24.07
N GLU A 134 25.86 -43.38 25.00
CA GLU A 134 26.87 -43.54 26.04
C GLU A 134 26.47 -44.60 27.08
N GLU A 135 25.22 -44.60 27.52
CA GLU A 135 24.68 -45.65 28.40
C GLU A 135 24.84 -47.03 27.76
N SER A 136 24.50 -47.15 26.47
CA SER A 136 24.66 -48.39 25.71
C SER A 136 26.13 -48.81 25.59
N ARG A 137 27.04 -47.85 25.37
CA ARG A 137 28.48 -48.09 25.29
C ARG A 137 29.06 -48.58 26.62
N LEU A 138 28.68 -47.94 27.73
CA LEU A 138 29.14 -48.32 29.07
C LEU A 138 28.62 -49.72 29.46
N ALA A 139 27.36 -50.04 29.13
CA ALA A 139 26.81 -51.38 29.34
C ALA A 139 27.59 -52.44 28.55
N ALA A 140 27.87 -52.19 27.26
CA ALA A 140 28.67 -53.10 26.44
C ALA A 140 30.10 -53.29 26.96
N GLN A 141 30.73 -52.21 27.45
CA GLN A 141 32.06 -52.27 28.06
C GLN A 141 32.09 -53.07 29.37
N ALA A 142 31.08 -52.93 30.21
CA ALA A 142 30.98 -53.70 31.45
C ALA A 142 30.88 -55.20 31.18
N ILE A 143 30.06 -55.61 30.20
CA ILE A 143 29.92 -57.00 29.78
C ILE A 143 31.25 -57.56 29.27
N LEU A 144 31.95 -56.81 28.41
CA LEU A 144 33.25 -57.23 27.89
C LEU A 144 34.32 -57.33 28.99
N ALA A 145 34.35 -56.37 29.93
CA ALA A 145 35.29 -56.40 31.04
C ALA A 145 35.07 -57.60 31.97
N GLU A 146 33.82 -57.99 32.21
CA GLU A 146 33.47 -59.19 32.97
C GLU A 146 33.91 -60.47 32.26
N GLN A 147 33.68 -60.56 30.94
CA GLN A 147 34.14 -61.68 30.11
C GLN A 147 35.66 -61.80 30.09
N ASP A 148 36.36 -60.68 29.91
CA ASP A 148 37.82 -60.61 29.89
C ASP A 148 38.42 -61.02 31.25
N ALA A 149 37.84 -60.56 32.36
CA ALA A 149 38.26 -60.94 33.70
C ALA A 149 38.05 -62.44 33.97
N ALA A 150 36.92 -63.00 33.53
CA ALA A 150 36.63 -64.43 33.65
C ALA A 150 37.60 -65.27 32.80
N ALA A 151 37.92 -64.83 31.59
CA ALA A 151 38.87 -65.51 30.70
C ALA A 151 40.32 -65.47 31.25
N LEU A 152 40.77 -64.32 31.75
CA LEU A 152 42.07 -64.20 32.43
C LEU A 152 42.15 -65.10 33.67
N ALA A 153 41.11 -65.14 34.49
CA ALA A 153 41.07 -66.03 35.66
C ALA A 153 41.03 -67.53 35.28
N ALA A 154 40.42 -67.89 34.15
CA ALA A 154 40.46 -69.25 33.63
C ALA A 154 41.86 -69.64 33.13
N LEU A 155 42.49 -68.76 32.34
CA LEU A 155 43.88 -68.93 31.87
C LEU A 155 44.86 -69.02 33.04
N GLN A 156 44.69 -68.19 34.07
CA GLN A 156 45.53 -68.23 35.27
C GLN A 156 45.45 -69.57 36.00
N ARG A 157 44.23 -70.11 36.17
CA ARG A 157 44.03 -71.46 36.75
C ARG A 157 44.66 -72.56 35.91
N GLN A 158 44.54 -72.48 34.58
CA GLN A 158 45.19 -73.43 33.67
C GLN A 158 46.72 -73.34 33.74
N HIS A 159 47.26 -72.12 33.79
CA HIS A 159 48.68 -71.88 33.94
C HIS A 159 49.20 -72.47 35.26
N GLU A 160 48.53 -72.22 36.39
CA GLU A 160 48.91 -72.77 37.71
C GLU A 160 48.88 -74.31 37.72
N ALA A 161 47.86 -74.92 37.14
CA ALA A 161 47.78 -76.37 37.00
C ALA A 161 48.90 -76.92 36.10
N GLN A 162 49.18 -76.26 34.97
CA GLN A 162 50.22 -76.68 34.04
C GLN A 162 51.63 -76.49 34.62
N ALA A 163 51.85 -75.46 35.45
CA ALA A 163 53.10 -75.23 36.17
C ALA A 163 53.39 -76.37 37.15
N LEU A 164 52.37 -76.90 37.83
CA LEU A 164 52.50 -78.10 38.68
C LEU A 164 52.89 -79.34 37.85
N VAL A 165 52.32 -79.52 36.66
CA VAL A 165 52.69 -80.62 35.75
C VAL A 165 54.14 -80.51 35.27
N VAL A 166 54.60 -79.30 34.94
CA VAL A 166 55.99 -79.04 34.57
C VAL A 166 56.93 -79.38 35.74
N GLU A 167 56.55 -79.00 36.95
CA GLU A 167 57.32 -79.28 38.16
C GLU A 167 57.37 -80.78 38.49
N ASP A 168 56.26 -81.50 38.36
CA ASP A 168 56.20 -82.96 38.51
C ASP A 168 57.05 -83.69 37.46
N CYS A 169 56.98 -83.24 36.20
CA CYS A 169 57.86 -83.73 35.13
C CYS A 169 59.33 -83.43 35.43
N ARG A 170 59.65 -82.28 36.05
CA ARG A 170 61.02 -81.89 36.45
C ARG A 170 61.55 -82.81 37.54
N ILE A 171 60.73 -83.10 38.55
CA ILE A 171 61.04 -84.03 39.65
C ILE A 171 61.25 -85.44 39.07
N THR A 172 60.31 -85.94 38.27
CA THR A 172 60.41 -87.25 37.61
C THR A 172 61.67 -87.35 36.74
N LEU A 173 62.02 -86.29 36.00
CA LEU A 173 63.25 -86.23 35.21
C LEU A 173 64.51 -86.29 36.08
N ALA A 174 64.50 -85.64 37.25
CA ALA A 174 65.59 -85.69 38.22
C ALA A 174 65.72 -87.08 38.87
N GLU A 175 64.60 -87.71 39.25
CA GLU A 175 64.55 -89.06 39.82
C GLU A 175 65.08 -90.13 38.84
N VAL A 176 64.64 -90.10 37.58
CA VAL A 176 65.14 -91.03 36.54
C VAL A 176 66.63 -90.80 36.23
N ARG A 177 67.14 -89.57 36.49
CA ARG A 177 68.55 -89.22 36.32
C ARG A 177 69.42 -89.68 37.50
N GLU A 178 68.93 -89.65 38.74
CA GLU A 178 69.69 -90.02 39.94
C GLU A 178 69.51 -91.47 40.39
N LEU A 179 68.29 -92.03 40.36
CA LEU A 179 67.96 -93.32 40.99
C LEU A 179 68.00 -94.53 40.04
N GLN A 180 67.94 -94.30 38.72
CA GLN A 180 67.96 -95.36 37.70
C GLN A 180 69.14 -95.24 36.72
N GLU A 181 70.16 -94.46 37.08
CA GLU A 181 71.34 -94.30 36.25
C GLU A 181 72.10 -95.65 36.11
N PRO A 182 72.40 -96.13 34.89
CA PRO A 182 73.18 -97.36 34.73
C PRO A 182 74.56 -97.23 35.42
N GLY A 183 74.94 -98.25 36.19
CA GLY A 183 76.24 -98.30 36.88
C GLY A 183 77.44 -98.07 35.96
N LEU A 184 78.57 -97.67 36.52
CA LEU A 184 79.79 -97.26 35.79
C LEU A 184 80.26 -98.32 34.76
N LEU A 185 80.07 -99.61 35.05
CA LEU A 185 80.42 -100.76 34.20
C LEU A 185 79.59 -100.83 32.90
N THR A 186 78.30 -100.48 32.97
CA THR A 186 77.36 -100.51 31.84
C THR A 186 77.59 -99.35 30.86
N ARG A 187 78.11 -98.21 31.36
CA ARG A 187 78.56 -97.08 30.54
C ARG A 187 79.92 -97.34 29.89
N LEU A 188 80.84 -98.01 30.59
CA LEU A 188 82.16 -98.39 30.06
C LEU A 188 82.04 -99.34 28.85
N LEU A 189 81.17 -100.35 28.94
CA LEU A 189 80.92 -101.33 27.85
C LEU A 189 80.39 -100.65 26.57
N LYS A 190 79.50 -99.66 26.69
CA LYS A 190 79.01 -98.87 25.55
C LYS A 190 80.11 -97.98 24.94
N LYS A 191 80.93 -97.34 25.78
CA LYS A 191 81.94 -96.36 25.35
C LYS A 191 83.19 -97.01 24.73
N LEU A 192 83.51 -98.25 25.11
CA LEU A 192 84.68 -99.01 24.63
C LEU A 192 84.39 -100.04 23.52
N VAL A 193 83.19 -100.64 23.46
CA VAL A 193 82.88 -101.77 22.54
C VAL A 193 81.57 -101.60 21.76
N GLY A 194 80.80 -100.52 21.99
CA GLY A 194 79.58 -100.23 21.22
C GLY A 194 78.37 -101.15 21.48
N MET A 195 78.47 -102.12 22.40
CA MET A 195 77.36 -103.01 22.77
C MET A 195 76.37 -102.32 23.73
N GLU A 196 75.09 -102.26 23.35
CA GLU A 196 74.00 -101.74 24.19
C GLU A 196 73.31 -102.88 24.98
N THR A 197 73.50 -102.94 26.29
CA THR A 197 72.76 -103.84 27.18
C THR A 197 71.28 -103.44 27.25
N ALA A 198 70.37 -104.41 27.46
CA ALA A 198 68.92 -104.17 27.51
C ALA A 198 68.55 -103.05 28.51
N GLY A 199 69.15 -103.05 29.70
CA GLY A 199 68.93 -101.99 30.71
C GLY A 199 69.40 -100.59 30.31
N TYR A 200 70.41 -100.45 29.44
CA TYR A 200 70.83 -99.13 28.92
C TYR A 200 69.85 -98.61 27.85
N ARG A 201 69.32 -99.50 26.99
CA ARG A 201 68.29 -99.13 26.00
C ARG A 201 66.98 -98.71 26.66
N ASP A 202 66.55 -99.45 27.68
CA ASP A 202 65.33 -99.12 28.43
C ASP A 202 65.48 -97.80 29.19
N TRP A 203 66.62 -97.55 29.84
CA TRP A 203 66.90 -96.27 30.47
C TRP A 203 66.95 -95.11 29.46
N LYS A 204 67.61 -95.29 28.31
CA LYS A 204 67.68 -94.26 27.25
C LYS A 204 66.30 -93.96 26.65
N ALA A 205 65.49 -94.98 26.41
CA ALA A 205 64.11 -94.83 25.91
C ALA A 205 63.23 -94.11 26.94
N ARG A 206 63.34 -94.49 28.21
CA ARG A 206 62.58 -93.87 29.31
C ARG A 206 63.02 -92.43 29.60
N MET A 207 64.31 -92.14 29.53
CA MET A 207 64.86 -90.77 29.64
C MET A 207 64.40 -89.89 28.46
N ALA A 208 64.41 -90.42 27.23
CA ALA A 208 63.88 -89.71 26.07
C ALA A 208 62.38 -89.44 26.20
N GLN A 209 61.61 -90.40 26.74
CA GLN A 209 60.18 -90.26 26.98
C GLN A 209 59.86 -89.21 28.06
N VAL A 210 60.54 -89.24 29.21
CA VAL A 210 60.33 -88.27 30.30
C VAL A 210 60.80 -86.88 29.88
N ARG A 211 61.89 -86.78 29.11
CA ARG A 211 62.35 -85.49 28.57
C ARG A 211 61.41 -84.91 27.52
N ALA A 212 60.88 -85.74 26.62
CA ALA A 212 59.84 -85.33 25.70
C ALA A 212 58.57 -84.88 26.43
N ALA A 213 58.17 -85.57 27.50
CA ALA A 213 57.04 -85.16 28.35
C ALA A 213 57.30 -83.81 29.03
N PHE A 214 58.50 -83.57 29.58
CA PHE A 214 58.90 -82.29 30.16
C PHE A 214 58.91 -81.15 29.12
N ASP A 215 59.53 -81.37 27.95
CA ASP A 215 59.59 -80.36 26.90
C ASP A 215 58.19 -80.03 26.36
N THR A 216 57.30 -81.03 26.26
CA THR A 216 55.89 -80.84 25.89
C THR A 216 55.13 -80.04 26.95
N ALA A 217 55.29 -80.38 28.23
CA ALA A 217 54.67 -79.66 29.33
C ALA A 217 55.14 -78.20 29.41
N ARG A 218 56.43 -77.96 29.17
CA ARG A 218 57.04 -76.63 29.14
C ARG A 218 56.55 -75.80 27.94
N ALA A 219 56.45 -76.41 26.76
CA ALA A 219 55.92 -75.73 25.57
C ALA A 219 54.43 -75.36 25.76
N ALA A 220 53.64 -76.21 26.41
CA ALA A 220 52.25 -75.91 26.76
C ALA A 220 52.14 -74.75 27.75
N LEU A 221 53.01 -74.68 28.77
CA LEU A 221 53.06 -73.54 29.70
C LEU A 221 53.43 -72.23 28.98
N GLN A 222 54.44 -72.26 28.10
CA GLN A 222 54.83 -71.10 27.29
C GLN A 222 53.70 -70.64 26.35
N SER A 223 52.89 -71.56 25.83
CA SER A 223 51.71 -71.23 25.02
C SER A 223 50.66 -70.49 25.86
N LEU A 224 50.40 -70.95 27.09
CA LEU A 224 49.46 -70.29 28.00
C LEU A 224 49.95 -68.90 28.43
N ASP A 225 51.25 -68.73 28.66
CA ASP A 225 51.85 -67.40 28.94
C ASP A 225 51.67 -66.44 27.77
N ALA A 226 51.91 -66.92 26.54
CA ALA A 226 51.73 -66.11 25.34
C ALA A 226 50.25 -65.74 25.12
N GLU A 227 49.32 -66.65 25.41
CA GLU A 227 47.89 -66.40 25.30
C GLU A 227 47.38 -65.42 26.36
N ARG A 228 47.85 -65.55 27.62
CA ARG A 228 47.56 -64.60 28.70
C ARG A 228 48.09 -63.20 28.36
N ALA A 229 49.34 -63.09 27.92
CA ALA A 229 49.94 -61.81 27.54
C ALA A 229 49.20 -61.13 26.37
N ARG A 230 48.70 -61.92 25.39
CA ARG A 230 47.85 -61.39 24.31
C ARG A 230 46.53 -60.84 24.85
N LEU A 231 45.85 -61.60 25.71
CA LEU A 231 44.58 -61.17 26.29
C LEU A 231 44.76 -59.93 27.18
N GLU A 232 45.81 -59.88 28.00
CA GLU A 232 46.20 -58.70 28.80
C GLU A 232 46.48 -57.46 27.91
N HIS A 233 47.09 -57.66 26.74
CA HIS A 233 47.30 -56.57 25.79
C HIS A 233 45.99 -56.07 25.16
N GLU A 234 45.10 -56.99 24.75
CA GLU A 234 43.79 -56.65 24.20
C GLU A 234 42.90 -55.92 25.20
N THR A 235 42.89 -56.34 26.46
CA THR A 235 42.13 -55.65 27.53
C THR A 235 42.65 -54.24 27.76
N ALA A 236 43.97 -54.05 27.79
CA ALA A 236 44.59 -52.72 27.90
C ALA A 236 44.22 -51.82 26.70
N GLN A 237 44.26 -52.35 25.48
CA GLN A 237 43.85 -51.60 24.28
C GLN A 237 42.37 -51.19 24.33
N ARG A 238 41.48 -52.07 24.78
CA ARG A 238 40.05 -51.77 24.94
C ARG A 238 39.80 -50.72 26.03
N ALA A 239 40.53 -50.77 27.14
CA ALA A 239 40.45 -49.77 28.21
C ALA A 239 40.89 -48.37 27.72
N ASP A 240 41.99 -48.31 26.95
CA ASP A 240 42.45 -47.08 26.31
C ASP A 240 41.44 -46.54 25.29
N ALA A 241 40.88 -47.41 24.45
CA ALA A 241 39.82 -47.04 23.51
C ALA A 241 38.58 -46.51 24.24
N GLY A 242 38.21 -47.12 25.38
CA GLY A 242 37.12 -46.66 26.23
C GLY A 242 37.37 -45.29 26.84
N THR A 243 38.60 -45.02 27.28
CA THR A 243 38.98 -43.70 27.82
C THR A 243 38.92 -42.63 26.74
N ARG A 244 39.37 -42.92 25.51
CA ARG A 244 39.25 -42.00 24.37
C ARG A 244 37.79 -41.75 23.99
N ALA A 245 36.96 -42.78 23.97
CA ALA A 245 35.53 -42.66 23.68
C ALA A 245 34.80 -41.83 24.74
N ALA A 246 35.10 -42.03 26.03
CA ALA A 246 34.53 -41.24 27.12
C ALA A 246 34.88 -39.74 27.00
N ARG A 247 36.14 -39.42 26.65
CA ARG A 247 36.54 -38.03 26.37
C ARG A 247 35.77 -37.44 25.19
N ALA A 248 35.69 -38.17 24.07
CA ALA A 248 34.96 -37.73 22.89
C ALA A 248 33.45 -37.51 23.17
N HIS A 249 32.84 -38.38 24.00
CA HIS A 249 31.46 -38.18 24.46
C HIS A 249 31.33 -36.92 25.33
N GLY A 250 32.25 -36.71 26.28
CA GLY A 250 32.28 -35.51 27.10
C GLY A 250 32.39 -34.22 26.28
N ASP A 251 33.27 -34.20 25.28
CA ASP A 251 33.44 -33.08 24.35
C ASP A 251 32.18 -32.84 23.51
N ALA A 252 31.55 -33.92 23.00
CA ALA A 252 30.31 -33.82 22.23
C ALA A 252 29.15 -33.29 23.09
N LEU A 253 29.02 -33.75 24.35
CA LEU A 253 28.00 -33.27 25.27
C LEU A 253 28.24 -31.81 25.66
N ALA A 254 29.49 -31.41 25.87
CA ALA A 254 29.86 -30.02 26.13
C ALA A 254 29.51 -29.12 24.94
N ALA A 255 29.84 -29.54 23.71
CA ALA A 255 29.47 -28.82 22.49
C ALA A 255 27.95 -28.68 22.34
N GLN A 256 27.19 -29.72 22.63
CA GLN A 256 25.71 -29.68 22.61
C GLN A 256 25.13 -28.74 23.67
N ARG A 257 25.70 -28.72 24.89
CA ARG A 257 25.28 -27.78 25.94
C ARG A 257 25.50 -26.33 25.50
N VAL A 258 26.66 -26.03 24.92
CA VAL A 258 26.96 -24.69 24.38
C VAL A 258 25.99 -24.32 23.26
N ALA A 259 25.68 -25.25 22.35
CA ALA A 259 24.73 -25.02 21.26
C ALA A 259 23.29 -24.76 21.77
N LEU A 260 22.82 -25.52 22.76
CA LEU A 260 21.52 -25.32 23.40
C LEU A 260 21.45 -23.95 24.08
N GLN A 261 22.45 -23.63 24.91
CA GLN A 261 22.51 -22.35 25.62
C GLN A 261 22.50 -21.16 24.65
N ALA A 262 23.26 -21.24 23.55
CA ALA A 262 23.27 -20.18 22.54
C ALA A 262 21.89 -19.95 21.90
N VAL A 263 21.13 -21.03 21.63
CA VAL A 263 19.77 -20.94 21.08
C VAL A 263 18.79 -20.38 22.11
N GLU A 264 18.91 -20.77 23.38
CA GLU A 264 18.07 -20.24 24.48
C GLU A 264 18.32 -18.74 24.71
N GLU A 265 19.58 -18.31 24.71
CA GLU A 265 19.96 -16.90 24.82
C GLU A 265 19.40 -16.08 23.64
N GLU A 266 19.48 -16.61 22.41
CA GLU A 266 18.91 -15.96 21.24
C GLU A 266 17.37 -15.87 21.32
N LEU A 267 16.69 -16.94 21.76
CA LEU A 267 15.25 -16.94 22.00
C LEU A 267 14.84 -15.89 23.05
N ALA A 268 15.59 -15.79 24.15
CA ALA A 268 15.34 -14.80 25.20
C ALA A 268 15.53 -13.36 24.67
N ALA A 269 16.58 -13.12 23.88
CA ALA A 269 16.82 -11.83 23.24
C ALA A 269 15.68 -11.44 22.29
N LEU A 270 15.21 -12.37 21.45
CA LEU A 270 14.07 -12.14 20.55
C LEU A 270 12.76 -11.89 21.31
N ALA A 271 12.52 -12.61 22.42
CA ALA A 271 11.34 -12.41 23.26
C ALA A 271 11.35 -11.03 23.93
N SER A 272 12.50 -10.61 24.47
CA SER A 272 12.68 -9.26 25.04
C SER A 272 12.44 -8.17 23.99
N ARG A 273 13.00 -8.33 22.78
CA ARG A 273 12.76 -7.40 21.66
C ARG A 273 11.28 -7.32 21.28
N ALA A 274 10.59 -8.47 21.16
CA ALA A 274 9.17 -8.50 20.86
C ALA A 274 8.35 -7.76 21.92
N ALA A 275 8.62 -8.00 23.22
CA ALA A 275 7.95 -7.31 24.32
C ALA A 275 8.15 -5.79 24.29
N GLN A 276 9.36 -5.33 23.97
CA GLN A 276 9.64 -3.89 23.80
C GLN A 276 8.82 -3.28 22.66
N LEU A 277 8.73 -3.97 21.52
CA LEU A 277 7.95 -3.51 20.36
C LEU A 277 6.46 -3.50 20.66
N GLU A 278 5.94 -4.53 21.32
CA GLU A 278 4.54 -4.61 21.75
C GLU A 278 4.19 -3.50 22.75
N GLN A 279 5.05 -3.24 23.74
CA GLN A 279 4.87 -2.14 24.68
C GLN A 279 4.85 -0.78 23.98
N ARG A 280 5.69 -0.60 22.95
CA ARG A 280 5.70 0.62 22.14
C ARG A 280 4.42 0.82 21.33
N ILE A 281 3.86 -0.25 20.78
CA ILE A 281 2.57 -0.20 20.10
C ILE A 281 1.44 0.07 21.11
N ALA A 282 1.47 -0.57 22.27
CA ALA A 282 0.47 -0.40 23.32
C ALA A 282 0.43 1.02 23.88
N SER A 283 1.59 1.63 24.14
CA SER A 283 1.65 3.01 24.65
C SER A 283 1.04 4.01 23.67
N LEU A 284 1.20 3.76 22.37
CA LEU A 284 0.59 4.59 21.33
C LEU A 284 -0.90 4.30 21.16
N ARG A 285 -1.38 3.04 21.30
CA ARG A 285 -2.82 2.75 21.32
C ARG A 285 -3.56 3.40 22.50
N GLN A 286 -2.89 3.58 23.63
CA GLN A 286 -3.46 4.26 24.80
C GLN A 286 -3.51 5.77 24.66
N ASP A 287 -2.69 6.34 23.76
CA ASP A 287 -2.85 7.72 23.35
C ASP A 287 -4.18 7.80 22.57
N ALA A 288 -5.19 8.42 23.18
CA ALA A 288 -6.49 8.69 22.56
C ALA A 288 -6.34 9.45 21.22
N ALA A 289 -5.14 9.97 20.96
CA ALA A 289 -4.71 10.52 19.70
C ALA A 289 -3.89 9.56 18.83
N VAL A 290 -4.19 8.25 18.78
CA VAL A 290 -3.77 7.34 17.71
C VAL A 290 -5.01 6.74 17.06
N GLY A 291 -5.17 6.99 15.75
CA GLY A 291 -6.24 6.42 14.94
C GLY A 291 -6.02 4.92 14.70
N THR A 292 -6.75 4.35 13.75
CA THR A 292 -6.60 2.94 13.39
C THR A 292 -5.18 2.66 12.88
N LEU A 293 -4.52 1.65 13.44
CA LEU A 293 -3.20 1.18 12.97
C LEU A 293 -3.38 0.06 11.94
N PRO A 294 -2.55 -0.05 10.90
CA PRO A 294 -2.67 -1.09 9.89
C PRO A 294 -2.03 -2.41 10.32
N ASP A 295 -2.45 -2.94 11.47
CA ASP A 295 -1.98 -4.21 12.01
C ASP A 295 -2.85 -5.39 11.54
N GLY A 296 -2.52 -6.60 12.00
CA GLY A 296 -3.28 -7.80 11.67
C GLY A 296 -4.76 -7.74 12.07
N ALA A 297 -5.09 -7.02 13.15
CA ALA A 297 -6.47 -6.84 13.58
C ALA A 297 -7.23 -5.92 12.62
N PHE A 298 -6.62 -4.82 12.19
CA PHE A 298 -7.18 -3.97 11.14
C PHE A 298 -7.37 -4.72 9.83
N LEU A 299 -6.40 -5.53 9.41
CA LEU A 299 -6.49 -6.29 8.16
C LEU A 299 -7.63 -7.33 8.19
N ALA A 300 -8.02 -7.81 9.37
CA ALA A 300 -9.14 -8.71 9.58
C ALA A 300 -10.53 -8.03 9.54
N TRP A 301 -10.60 -6.68 9.58
CA TRP A 301 -11.87 -5.97 9.50
C TRP A 301 -12.56 -6.17 8.14
N PRO A 302 -13.90 -6.10 8.08
CA PRO A 302 -14.64 -6.07 6.83
C PRO A 302 -14.09 -5.00 5.89
N ALA A 303 -14.00 -5.30 4.58
CA ALA A 303 -13.43 -4.36 3.61
C ALA A 303 -14.14 -3.00 3.62
N ALA A 304 -15.46 -3.00 3.85
CA ALA A 304 -16.27 -1.79 3.98
C ALA A 304 -15.87 -0.91 5.16
N GLU A 305 -15.39 -1.48 6.26
CA GLU A 305 -14.90 -0.74 7.43
C GLU A 305 -13.47 -0.27 7.20
N ARG A 306 -12.60 -1.15 6.69
CA ARG A 306 -11.20 -0.82 6.38
C ARG A 306 -11.06 0.39 5.47
N HIS A 307 -11.86 0.45 4.40
CA HIS A 307 -11.80 1.57 3.46
C HIS A 307 -12.40 2.88 4.01
N ARG A 308 -13.25 2.82 5.04
CA ARG A 308 -13.80 4.01 5.72
C ARG A 308 -12.90 4.53 6.83
N ALA A 309 -12.02 3.69 7.38
CA ALA A 309 -11.09 4.05 8.44
C ALA A 309 -10.05 5.08 7.97
N SER A 310 -9.61 5.91 8.92
CA SER A 310 -8.48 6.81 8.74
C SER A 310 -7.26 6.21 9.43
N LEU A 311 -6.29 5.76 8.64
CA LEU A 311 -5.03 5.21 9.15
C LEU A 311 -4.09 6.33 9.57
N TRP A 312 -3.33 6.14 10.65
CA TRP A 312 -2.24 7.01 11.13
C TRP A 312 -2.61 8.43 11.56
N VAL A 313 -3.72 8.98 11.09
CA VAL A 313 -4.13 10.37 11.33
C VAL A 313 -4.96 10.45 12.60
N THR A 314 -4.65 11.45 13.41
CA THR A 314 -5.15 11.62 14.75
C THR A 314 -5.49 13.08 14.97
N ALA A 315 -6.43 13.40 15.86
CA ALA A 315 -6.84 14.79 16.07
C ALA A 315 -5.66 15.67 16.54
N SER A 316 -4.77 15.14 17.37
CA SER A 316 -3.59 15.87 17.85
C SER A 316 -2.58 16.09 16.73
N PHE A 317 -2.31 15.07 15.90
CA PHE A 317 -1.38 15.17 14.79
C PHE A 317 -1.90 16.13 13.71
N ASP A 318 -3.20 16.08 13.42
CA ASP A 318 -3.84 16.99 12.47
C ASP A 318 -3.85 18.44 12.99
N THR A 319 -4.07 18.63 14.29
CA THR A 319 -3.94 19.94 14.95
C THR A 319 -2.51 20.46 14.86
N ALA A 320 -1.49 19.64 15.15
CA ALA A 320 -0.08 20.03 15.06
C ALA A 320 0.30 20.43 13.63
N ARG A 321 -0.14 19.65 12.63
CA ARG A 321 0.05 19.99 11.20
C ARG A 321 -0.63 21.29 10.82
N THR A 322 -1.85 21.53 11.32
CA THR A 322 -2.57 22.79 11.10
C THR A 322 -1.82 23.96 11.71
N GLN A 323 -1.33 23.83 12.94
CA GLN A 323 -0.54 24.88 13.61
C GLN A 323 0.79 25.15 12.88
N LEU A 324 1.48 24.10 12.40
CA LEU A 324 2.68 24.25 11.56
C LEU A 324 2.37 25.00 10.27
N PHE A 325 1.27 24.69 9.60
CA PHE A 325 0.83 25.39 8.39
C PHE A 325 0.56 26.87 8.67
N LEU A 326 -0.16 27.19 9.76
CA LEU A 326 -0.40 28.57 10.16
C LEU A 326 0.89 29.32 10.52
N ALA A 327 1.83 28.66 11.22
CA ALA A 327 3.14 29.23 11.52
C ALA A 327 3.96 29.48 10.24
N ALA A 328 3.85 28.61 9.23
CA ALA A 328 4.48 28.82 7.93
C ALA A 328 3.90 30.03 7.20
N LEU A 329 2.57 30.20 7.19
CA LEU A 329 1.93 31.39 6.61
C LEU A 329 2.36 32.67 7.33
N ALA A 330 2.45 32.65 8.66
CA ALA A 330 2.94 33.78 9.44
C ALA A 330 4.42 34.11 9.13
N LEU A 331 5.26 33.09 8.94
CA LEU A 331 6.65 33.27 8.52
C LEU A 331 6.75 33.85 7.09
N HIS A 332 5.92 33.39 6.16
CA HIS A 332 5.85 33.95 4.81
C HIS A 332 5.46 35.44 4.88
N GLN A 333 4.42 35.77 5.63
CA GLN A 333 4.02 37.16 5.87
C GLN A 333 5.17 38.00 6.42
N ALA A 334 5.81 37.54 7.49
CA ALA A 334 6.91 38.27 8.12
C ALA A 334 8.10 38.45 7.16
N THR A 335 8.37 37.46 6.31
CA THR A 335 9.41 37.53 5.28
C THR A 335 9.10 38.60 4.21
N LEU A 336 7.83 38.66 3.76
CA LEU A 336 7.39 39.70 2.83
C LEU A 336 7.55 41.11 3.43
N MET A 337 7.18 41.26 4.71
CA MET A 337 7.23 42.56 5.38
C MET A 337 8.66 43.00 5.69
N ALA A 338 9.54 42.07 6.08
CA ALA A 338 10.94 42.37 6.43
C ALA A 338 11.77 42.85 5.23
N ASP A 339 11.45 42.41 4.02
CA ASP A 339 12.10 42.87 2.78
C ASP A 339 11.08 43.41 1.76
N ALA A 340 10.13 44.22 2.24
CA ALA A 340 9.00 44.69 1.44
C ALA A 340 9.43 45.47 0.18
N GLY A 341 10.60 46.11 0.19
CA GLY A 341 11.17 46.80 -0.96
C GLY A 341 11.44 45.89 -2.16
N ASN A 342 12.13 44.76 -1.93
CA ASN A 342 12.44 43.82 -3.00
C ASN A 342 11.21 43.02 -3.42
N TRP A 343 10.36 42.63 -2.46
CA TRP A 343 9.11 41.93 -2.76
C TRP A 343 8.14 42.77 -3.60
N PHE A 344 8.06 44.09 -3.36
CA PHE A 344 7.26 44.98 -4.20
C PHE A 344 7.72 44.93 -5.67
N LYS A 345 9.04 44.96 -5.91
CA LYS A 345 9.61 44.86 -7.27
C LYS A 345 9.35 43.48 -7.89
N ALA A 346 9.57 42.40 -7.13
CA ALA A 346 9.37 41.04 -7.59
C ALA A 346 7.90 40.78 -7.98
N LEU A 347 6.95 41.23 -7.17
CA LEU A 347 5.52 41.09 -7.47
C LEU A 347 5.07 42.01 -8.62
N GLY A 348 5.75 43.14 -8.83
CA GLY A 348 5.62 43.93 -10.05
C GLY A 348 5.97 43.12 -11.30
N LEU A 349 7.07 42.36 -11.27
CA LEU A 349 7.45 41.45 -12.37
C LEU A 349 6.42 40.32 -12.55
N VAL A 350 5.87 39.78 -11.46
CA VAL A 350 4.77 38.78 -11.52
C VAL A 350 3.54 39.36 -12.21
N ARG A 351 3.14 40.60 -11.90
CA ARG A 351 2.04 41.29 -12.61
C ARG A 351 2.33 41.39 -14.11
N THR A 352 3.54 41.81 -14.48
CA THR A 352 3.96 41.89 -15.90
C THR A 352 3.90 40.52 -16.59
N LEU A 353 4.34 39.46 -15.91
CA LEU A 353 4.27 38.08 -16.41
C LEU A 353 2.82 37.61 -16.66
N LEU A 354 1.89 37.93 -15.74
CA LEU A 354 0.51 37.45 -15.79
C LEU A 354 -0.40 38.22 -16.76
N CYS A 355 -0.23 39.54 -16.82
CA CYS A 355 -1.09 40.44 -17.60
C CYS A 355 -0.49 40.83 -18.96
N GLY A 356 0.83 40.65 -19.14
CA GLY A 356 1.59 41.21 -20.25
C GLY A 356 1.97 42.67 -20.00
N GLY A 357 3.15 43.08 -20.47
CA GLY A 357 3.67 44.45 -20.33
C GLY A 357 5.18 44.54 -20.57
N ALA A 358 5.72 45.75 -20.57
CA ALA A 358 7.16 46.00 -20.51
C ALA A 358 7.61 46.13 -19.03
N PRO A 359 8.83 45.69 -18.67
CA PRO A 359 9.86 45.10 -19.52
C PRO A 359 9.65 43.60 -19.80
N LYS A 360 10.23 43.10 -20.90
CA LYS A 360 10.28 41.65 -21.18
C LYS A 360 11.21 40.98 -20.15
N ILE A 361 10.69 39.99 -19.43
CA ILE A 361 11.48 39.18 -18.49
C ILE A 361 12.39 38.25 -19.29
N ALA A 362 13.69 38.23 -18.98
CA ALA A 362 14.63 37.32 -19.63
C ALA A 362 14.29 35.87 -19.28
N ARG A 363 14.54 34.94 -20.22
CA ARG A 363 14.18 33.52 -20.01
C ARG A 363 14.84 32.93 -18.76
N ASN A 364 16.08 33.31 -18.46
CA ASN A 364 16.82 32.81 -17.31
C ASN A 364 16.25 33.31 -15.98
N ASP A 365 15.50 34.41 -15.97
CA ASP A 365 14.90 35.01 -14.77
C ASP A 365 13.47 34.51 -14.51
N LEU A 366 12.82 33.90 -15.51
CA LEU A 366 11.45 33.38 -15.38
C LEU A 366 11.27 32.44 -14.18
N PRO A 367 12.19 31.50 -13.88
CA PRO A 367 12.06 30.65 -12.70
C PRO A 367 11.98 31.44 -11.40
N ALA A 368 12.78 32.50 -11.23
CA ALA A 368 12.76 33.34 -10.05
C ALA A 368 11.44 34.13 -9.91
N VAL A 369 10.90 34.64 -11.02
CA VAL A 369 9.60 35.33 -11.03
C VAL A 369 8.45 34.36 -10.68
N TRP A 370 8.47 33.14 -11.22
CA TRP A 370 7.51 32.10 -10.83
C TRP A 370 7.63 31.69 -9.36
N GLN A 371 8.86 31.56 -8.85
CA GLN A 371 9.09 31.29 -7.43
C GLN A 371 8.56 32.40 -6.53
N ALA A 372 8.71 33.67 -6.92
CA ALA A 372 8.12 34.80 -6.19
C ALA A 372 6.59 34.71 -6.12
N LEU A 373 5.93 34.33 -7.22
CA LEU A 373 4.50 34.03 -7.20
C LEU A 373 4.17 32.86 -6.27
N PHE A 374 4.89 31.74 -6.37
CA PHE A 374 4.64 30.53 -5.57
C PHE A 374 4.93 30.72 -4.07
N PHE A 375 5.77 31.67 -3.71
CA PHE A 375 6.02 32.02 -2.30
C PHE A 375 4.78 32.64 -1.65
N VAL A 376 4.06 33.50 -2.37
CA VAL A 376 2.82 34.15 -1.89
C VAL A 376 1.59 33.26 -2.15
N MET A 377 1.61 32.52 -3.25
CA MET A 377 0.50 31.70 -3.74
C MET A 377 0.99 30.29 -4.08
N PRO A 378 1.03 29.38 -3.10
CA PRO A 378 1.66 28.07 -3.25
C PRO A 378 0.92 27.14 -4.23
N VAL A 379 -0.36 27.41 -4.51
CA VAL A 379 -1.16 26.61 -5.45
C VAL A 379 -1.66 27.47 -6.61
N VAL A 380 -1.32 27.10 -7.83
CA VAL A 380 -1.92 27.70 -9.04
C VAL A 380 -2.61 26.64 -9.87
N SER A 381 -3.76 26.99 -10.44
CA SER A 381 -4.54 26.11 -11.31
C SER A 381 -4.61 26.65 -12.74
N THR A 382 -4.48 25.77 -13.72
CA THR A 382 -4.64 26.09 -15.14
C THR A 382 -5.17 24.85 -15.87
N THR A 383 -5.70 25.02 -17.08
CA THR A 383 -6.11 23.88 -17.93
C THR A 383 -4.90 23.35 -18.71
N LEU A 384 -4.92 22.07 -19.10
CA LEU A 384 -3.87 21.49 -19.94
C LEU A 384 -3.65 22.29 -21.24
N ALA A 385 -4.75 22.75 -21.86
CA ALA A 385 -4.71 23.58 -23.07
C ALA A 385 -4.01 24.95 -22.87
N SER A 386 -4.09 25.53 -21.66
CA SER A 386 -3.44 26.81 -21.35
C SER A 386 -2.05 26.64 -20.76
N PHE A 387 -1.68 25.45 -20.27
CA PHE A 387 -0.45 25.18 -19.55
C PHE A 387 0.80 25.53 -20.37
N GLY A 388 0.87 25.07 -21.62
CA GLY A 388 2.05 25.30 -22.48
C GLY A 388 2.34 26.77 -22.76
N ARG A 389 1.29 27.59 -22.93
CA ARG A 389 1.44 29.05 -23.08
C ARG A 389 1.79 29.74 -21.77
N LEU A 390 1.18 29.31 -20.67
CA LEU A 390 1.38 29.92 -19.36
C LEU A 390 2.82 29.74 -18.87
N PHE A 391 3.38 28.54 -19.01
CA PHE A 391 4.74 28.20 -18.59
C PHE A 391 5.73 28.21 -19.77
N GLN A 392 5.47 29.05 -20.76
CA GLN A 392 6.39 29.22 -21.88
C GLN A 392 7.75 29.74 -21.37
N GLY A 393 8.85 29.18 -21.89
CA GLY A 393 10.21 29.54 -21.47
C GLY A 393 10.71 28.82 -20.22
N MET A 394 9.83 28.15 -19.47
CA MET A 394 10.23 27.29 -18.36
C MET A 394 10.81 25.96 -18.88
N GLY A 395 12.00 25.62 -18.40
CA GLY A 395 12.75 24.41 -18.78
C GLY A 395 12.31 23.14 -18.03
N PRO A 396 13.03 22.02 -18.24
CA PRO A 396 12.74 20.77 -17.55
C PRO A 396 12.88 20.93 -16.04
N GLU A 397 12.06 20.19 -15.27
CA GLU A 397 12.14 20.15 -13.79
C GLU A 397 12.08 21.51 -13.07
N SER A 398 11.54 22.53 -13.74
CA SER A 398 11.41 23.90 -13.24
C SER A 398 10.26 24.08 -12.26
N LEU A 399 9.31 23.15 -12.22
CA LEU A 399 8.19 23.08 -11.28
C LEU A 399 8.44 21.95 -10.28
N GLY A 400 8.32 22.26 -8.98
CA GLY A 400 8.53 21.26 -7.93
C GLY A 400 7.48 20.15 -7.95
N TRP A 401 6.21 20.51 -8.12
CA TRP A 401 5.09 19.59 -8.16
C TRP A 401 4.09 20.00 -9.24
N VAL A 402 3.54 19.02 -9.97
CA VAL A 402 2.40 19.19 -10.86
C VAL A 402 1.32 18.19 -10.46
N LEU A 403 0.11 18.68 -10.20
CA LEU A 403 -1.07 17.85 -9.94
C LEU A 403 -1.97 17.89 -11.17
N ILE A 404 -2.25 16.72 -11.74
CA ILE A 404 -3.11 16.56 -12.91
C ILE A 404 -4.37 15.85 -12.42
N ASP A 405 -5.45 16.61 -12.34
CA ASP A 405 -6.77 16.07 -12.01
C ASP A 405 -7.53 15.68 -13.30
N GLU A 406 -8.47 14.76 -13.19
CA GLU A 406 -9.28 14.22 -14.30
C GLU A 406 -8.43 13.64 -15.46
N ALA A 407 -7.27 13.05 -15.14
CA ALA A 407 -6.32 12.51 -16.10
C ALA A 407 -6.86 11.33 -16.93
N GLY A 408 -7.98 10.72 -16.52
CA GLY A 408 -8.71 9.72 -17.29
C GLY A 408 -9.26 10.28 -18.61
N GLN A 409 -9.55 11.58 -18.66
CA GLN A 409 -10.03 12.30 -19.84
C GLN A 409 -8.91 12.92 -20.68
N ALA A 410 -7.69 12.97 -20.15
CA ALA A 410 -6.58 13.63 -20.82
C ALA A 410 -5.89 12.64 -21.78
N PRO A 411 -5.73 12.97 -23.08
CA PRO A 411 -4.86 12.18 -23.93
C PRO A 411 -3.40 12.34 -23.47
N PRO A 412 -2.55 11.30 -23.58
CA PRO A 412 -1.16 11.34 -23.12
C PRO A 412 -0.36 12.57 -23.58
N ALA A 413 -0.52 12.98 -24.84
CA ALA A 413 0.19 14.12 -25.39
C ALA A 413 -0.16 15.46 -24.69
N ALA A 414 -1.36 15.59 -24.13
CA ALA A 414 -1.80 16.82 -23.48
C ALA A 414 -1.09 17.08 -22.14
N VAL A 415 -0.57 16.03 -21.49
CA VAL A 415 0.13 16.15 -20.20
C VAL A 415 1.65 16.20 -20.36
N ALA A 416 2.19 15.79 -21.51
CA ALA A 416 3.64 15.64 -21.73
C ALA A 416 4.42 16.93 -21.42
N GLY A 417 3.93 18.09 -21.84
CA GLY A 417 4.57 19.37 -21.54
C GLY A 417 4.57 19.74 -20.06
N ALA A 418 3.54 19.34 -19.31
CA ALA A 418 3.48 19.57 -17.87
C ALA A 418 4.45 18.64 -17.13
N LEU A 419 4.48 17.36 -17.50
CA LEU A 419 5.40 16.38 -16.93
C LEU A 419 6.87 16.73 -17.21
N TYR A 420 7.19 17.18 -18.43
CA TYR A 420 8.55 17.63 -18.78
C TYR A 420 9.09 18.70 -17.83
N ARG A 421 8.23 19.60 -17.35
CA ARG A 421 8.61 20.71 -16.45
C ARG A 421 8.53 20.33 -14.98
N ALA A 422 8.04 19.15 -14.62
CA ALA A 422 7.78 18.75 -13.25
C ALA A 422 8.91 17.89 -12.69
N ARG A 423 9.36 18.16 -11.47
CA ARG A 423 10.21 17.23 -10.69
C ARG A 423 9.40 16.05 -10.17
N ARG A 424 8.15 16.32 -9.80
CA ARG A 424 7.21 15.33 -9.24
C ARG A 424 5.83 15.61 -9.80
N ALA A 425 5.11 14.53 -10.13
CA ALA A 425 3.75 14.62 -10.65
C ALA A 425 2.82 13.72 -9.84
N VAL A 426 1.62 14.22 -9.54
CA VAL A 426 0.50 13.42 -9.06
C VAL A 426 -0.55 13.41 -10.15
N VAL A 427 -0.87 12.23 -10.67
CA VAL A 427 -1.85 12.03 -11.74
C VAL A 427 -3.06 11.34 -11.15
N VAL A 428 -4.19 12.04 -11.17
CA VAL A 428 -5.46 11.61 -10.57
C VAL A 428 -6.51 11.60 -11.65
N GLY A 429 -7.27 10.51 -11.71
CA GLY A 429 -8.29 10.31 -12.71
C GLY A 429 -8.87 8.92 -12.58
N ASP A 430 -10.04 8.72 -13.18
CA ASP A 430 -10.73 7.46 -13.17
C ASP A 430 -10.79 6.90 -14.60
N PRO A 431 -10.11 5.77 -14.89
CA PRO A 431 -10.12 5.18 -16.23
C PRO A 431 -11.49 4.58 -16.61
N LEU A 432 -12.39 4.39 -15.64
CA LEU A 432 -13.74 3.83 -15.83
C LEU A 432 -14.81 4.95 -15.99
N GLN A 433 -14.40 6.21 -15.93
CA GLN A 433 -15.21 7.38 -16.34
C GLN A 433 -14.91 7.75 -17.80
N ILE A 434 -15.34 8.93 -18.26
CA ILE A 434 -15.24 9.32 -19.67
C ILE A 434 -13.79 9.26 -20.19
N GLU A 435 -13.63 8.61 -21.34
CA GLU A 435 -12.36 8.49 -22.07
C GLU A 435 -11.95 9.79 -22.77
N PRO A 436 -10.68 9.96 -23.14
CA PRO A 436 -10.23 11.15 -23.87
C PRO A 436 -10.96 11.29 -25.22
N VAL A 437 -11.43 12.50 -25.51
CA VAL A 437 -11.99 12.83 -26.82
C VAL A 437 -10.85 13.08 -27.81
N VAL A 438 -10.58 12.11 -28.68
CA VAL A 438 -9.59 12.22 -29.76
C VAL A 438 -10.30 12.39 -31.09
N THR A 439 -10.06 13.53 -31.75
CA THR A 439 -10.68 13.86 -33.04
C THR A 439 -10.06 13.10 -34.21
N ALA A 440 -8.82 12.64 -34.07
CA ALA A 440 -8.15 11.84 -35.09
C ALA A 440 -8.76 10.43 -35.16
N PRO A 441 -9.16 9.95 -36.35
CA PRO A 441 -9.67 8.59 -36.52
C PRO A 441 -8.63 7.55 -36.09
N ARG A 442 -9.06 6.56 -35.30
CA ARG A 442 -8.18 5.49 -34.78
C ARG A 442 -7.36 4.81 -35.89
N ARG A 443 -7.99 4.48 -37.02
CA ARG A 443 -7.32 3.83 -38.16
C ARG A 443 -6.16 4.66 -38.72
N LEU A 444 -6.30 5.98 -38.74
CA LEU A 444 -5.24 6.88 -39.20
C LEU A 444 -4.04 6.84 -38.24
N VAL A 445 -4.29 6.85 -36.93
CA VAL A 445 -3.24 6.74 -35.91
C VAL A 445 -2.48 5.42 -36.05
N GLU A 446 -3.20 4.31 -36.25
CA GLU A 446 -2.62 2.98 -36.42
C GLU A 446 -1.78 2.89 -37.71
N GLN A 447 -2.28 3.42 -38.84
CA GLN A 447 -1.54 3.43 -40.10
C GLN A 447 -0.26 4.27 -40.03
N LEU A 448 -0.31 5.44 -39.38
CA LEU A 448 0.89 6.27 -39.17
C LEU A 448 1.93 5.56 -38.31
N GLY A 449 1.49 4.86 -37.26
CA GLY A 449 2.39 4.05 -36.42
C GLY A 449 3.10 2.97 -37.22
N ARG A 450 2.34 2.18 -38.00
CA ARG A 450 2.90 1.11 -38.85
C ARG A 450 3.83 1.66 -39.93
N HIS A 451 3.47 2.78 -40.55
CA HIS A 451 4.32 3.46 -41.54
C HIS A 451 5.66 3.94 -40.95
N ARG A 452 5.71 4.22 -39.63
CA ARG A 452 6.94 4.55 -38.90
C ARG A 452 7.67 3.33 -38.34
N GLY A 453 7.26 2.12 -38.71
CA GLY A 453 7.90 0.87 -38.28
C GLY A 453 7.53 0.42 -36.87
N LEU A 454 6.47 0.98 -36.26
CA LEU A 454 5.98 0.51 -34.97
C LEU A 454 5.12 -0.75 -35.15
N ASP A 455 5.34 -1.76 -34.32
CA ASP A 455 4.48 -2.93 -34.25
C ASP A 455 3.12 -2.61 -33.61
N ASP A 456 2.13 -3.47 -33.85
CA ASP A 456 0.75 -3.28 -33.38
C ASP A 456 0.63 -3.26 -31.85
N ALA A 457 1.50 -3.98 -31.13
CA ALA A 457 1.50 -3.98 -29.68
C ALA A 457 2.00 -2.64 -29.13
N THR A 458 3.05 -2.08 -29.72
CA THR A 458 3.59 -0.74 -29.40
C THR A 458 2.55 0.33 -29.70
N ILE A 459 1.87 0.27 -30.85
CA ILE A 459 0.79 1.19 -31.20
C ILE A 459 -0.34 1.10 -30.18
N ALA A 460 -0.83 -0.10 -29.88
CA ALA A 460 -1.90 -0.29 -28.89
C ALA A 460 -1.51 0.24 -27.50
N ARG A 461 -0.23 0.08 -27.13
CA ARG A 461 0.30 0.51 -25.84
C ARG A 461 0.37 2.03 -25.69
N TRP A 462 0.61 2.78 -26.76
CA TRP A 462 0.85 4.24 -26.70
C TRP A 462 -0.18 5.09 -27.44
N SER A 463 -1.13 4.46 -28.15
CA SER A 463 -2.10 5.18 -28.99
C SER A 463 -2.93 6.17 -28.16
N PRO A 464 -3.01 7.45 -28.56
CA PRO A 464 -3.86 8.43 -27.88
C PRO A 464 -5.36 8.05 -27.98
N SER A 465 -5.76 7.26 -28.97
CA SER A 465 -7.15 6.80 -29.14
C SER A 465 -7.51 5.62 -28.23
N LEU A 466 -6.54 5.00 -27.55
CA LEU A 466 -6.74 3.83 -26.69
C LEU A 466 -6.29 4.06 -25.24
N GLN A 467 -5.48 5.10 -25.01
CA GLN A 467 -4.85 5.37 -23.73
C GLN A 467 -5.20 6.78 -23.26
N SER A 468 -5.40 6.90 -21.94
CA SER A 468 -5.42 8.17 -21.24
C SER A 468 -4.10 8.39 -20.49
N ALA A 469 -3.86 9.63 -20.08
CA ALA A 469 -2.75 9.96 -19.21
C ALA A 469 -2.81 9.15 -17.90
N GLN A 470 -4.01 8.93 -17.34
CA GLN A 470 -4.21 8.10 -16.16
C GLN A 470 -3.75 6.65 -16.40
N ARG A 471 -4.21 5.98 -17.47
CA ARG A 471 -3.83 4.59 -17.74
C ARG A 471 -2.32 4.42 -17.93
N LEU A 472 -1.65 5.41 -18.53
CA LEU A 472 -0.19 5.37 -18.66
C LEU A 472 0.52 5.57 -17.33
N ALA A 473 0.00 6.45 -16.46
CA ALA A 473 0.52 6.65 -15.11
C ALA A 473 0.31 5.42 -14.23
N ASP A 474 -0.87 4.78 -14.27
CA ASP A 474 -1.17 3.58 -13.48
C ASP A 474 -0.20 2.43 -13.79
N ARG A 475 0.24 2.30 -15.04
CA ARG A 475 1.20 1.26 -15.46
C ARG A 475 2.58 1.37 -14.81
N THR A 476 2.97 2.55 -14.35
CA THR A 476 4.27 2.74 -13.69
C THR A 476 4.20 2.42 -12.20
N MET A 477 2.99 2.25 -11.65
CA MET A 477 2.79 1.99 -10.23
C MET A 477 3.04 0.52 -9.89
N ARG A 478 3.94 0.29 -8.93
CA ARG A 478 4.22 -1.04 -8.38
C ARG A 478 3.02 -1.62 -7.62
N HIS A 479 2.36 -0.76 -6.85
CA HIS A 479 1.20 -1.11 -6.06
C HIS A 479 -0.05 -0.65 -6.79
N GLY A 480 -1.10 -1.47 -6.73
CA GLY A 480 -2.37 -1.22 -7.39
C GLY A 480 -3.35 -2.37 -7.26
N ALA A 481 -4.49 -2.23 -7.93
CA ALA A 481 -5.51 -3.26 -7.98
C ALA A 481 -6.14 -3.32 -9.37
N LEU A 482 -6.67 -4.50 -9.71
CA LEU A 482 -7.50 -4.70 -10.88
C LEU A 482 -8.95 -4.32 -10.55
N VAL A 483 -9.50 -3.38 -11.32
CA VAL A 483 -10.92 -3.01 -11.27
C VAL A 483 -11.49 -3.28 -12.65
N GLU A 484 -12.44 -4.21 -12.76
CA GLU A 484 -13.02 -4.65 -14.05
C GLU A 484 -11.94 -4.99 -15.10
N GLY A 485 -10.88 -5.70 -14.69
CA GLY A 485 -9.76 -6.08 -15.56
C GLY A 485 -8.80 -4.93 -15.92
N ILE A 486 -9.01 -3.72 -15.41
CA ILE A 486 -8.14 -2.57 -15.63
C ILE A 486 -7.22 -2.36 -14.41
N TRP A 487 -5.90 -2.32 -14.65
CA TRP A 487 -4.92 -1.97 -13.62
C TRP A 487 -5.03 -0.49 -13.24
N SER A 488 -5.27 -0.23 -11.95
CA SER A 488 -5.33 1.11 -11.35
C SER A 488 -4.32 1.22 -10.20
N GLY A 489 -3.55 2.30 -10.15
CA GLY A 489 -2.43 2.45 -9.22
C GLY A 489 -2.84 2.57 -7.75
N LEU A 490 -3.65 3.57 -7.37
CA LEU A 490 -4.09 3.72 -5.98
C LEU A 490 -5.60 3.99 -5.94
N PRO A 491 -6.44 2.97 -6.21
CA PRO A 491 -7.87 3.16 -6.30
C PRO A 491 -8.48 3.55 -4.95
N LEU A 492 -9.22 4.65 -4.92
CA LEU A 492 -9.99 5.09 -3.76
C LEU A 492 -11.39 4.48 -3.81
N ARG A 493 -11.66 3.52 -2.93
CA ARG A 493 -12.92 2.75 -2.95
C ARG A 493 -14.09 3.39 -2.20
N THR A 494 -13.81 4.32 -1.28
CA THR A 494 -14.85 4.91 -0.43
C THR A 494 -15.56 6.06 -1.13
N HIS A 495 -16.86 5.88 -1.36
CA HIS A 495 -17.73 6.85 -2.01
C HIS A 495 -18.51 7.68 -1.00
N ARG A 496 -18.43 9.01 -1.11
CA ARG A 496 -19.08 9.96 -0.16
C ARG A 496 -20.05 10.94 -0.82
N ARG A 497 -20.29 10.80 -2.12
CA ARG A 497 -21.03 11.78 -2.92
C ARG A 497 -22.52 11.48 -3.01
N CYS A 498 -22.87 10.38 -3.68
CA CYS A 498 -24.24 10.01 -4.03
C CYS A 498 -24.81 8.95 -3.10
N MET A 499 -26.12 9.03 -2.93
CA MET A 499 -26.93 8.05 -2.22
C MET A 499 -27.29 6.87 -3.13
N SER A 500 -27.77 5.78 -2.53
CA SER A 500 -28.40 4.69 -3.28
C SER A 500 -29.78 5.13 -3.77
N PRO A 501 -30.25 4.68 -4.95
CA PRO A 501 -29.67 3.62 -5.79
C PRO A 501 -28.55 4.08 -6.73
N MET A 502 -28.24 5.38 -6.86
CA MET A 502 -27.21 5.86 -7.80
C MET A 502 -25.83 5.28 -7.51
N PHE A 503 -25.46 5.15 -6.24
CA PHE A 503 -24.22 4.50 -5.82
C PHE A 503 -24.18 3.03 -6.26
N GLU A 504 -25.25 2.29 -5.95
CA GLU A 504 -25.36 0.85 -6.22
C GLU A 504 -25.28 0.54 -7.71
N VAL A 505 -26.01 1.32 -8.54
CA VAL A 505 -25.96 1.20 -9.99
C VAL A 505 -24.54 1.45 -10.50
N ALA A 506 -23.90 2.55 -10.11
CA ALA A 506 -22.55 2.86 -10.54
C ALA A 506 -21.54 1.77 -10.14
N ASN A 507 -21.61 1.30 -8.90
CA ASN A 507 -20.71 0.27 -8.36
C ASN A 507 -20.83 -1.05 -9.13
N ARG A 508 -22.05 -1.46 -9.48
CA ARG A 508 -22.30 -2.68 -10.26
C ARG A 508 -21.89 -2.56 -11.72
N ILE A 509 -22.25 -1.46 -12.40
CA ILE A 509 -21.99 -1.36 -13.86
C ILE A 509 -20.53 -1.06 -14.20
N ALA A 510 -19.78 -0.40 -13.30
CA ALA A 510 -18.46 0.13 -13.63
C ALA A 510 -17.31 -0.35 -12.72
N TYR A 511 -17.58 -0.78 -11.48
CA TYR A 511 -16.51 -1.02 -10.49
C TYR A 511 -16.53 -2.43 -9.87
N GLY A 512 -17.34 -3.36 -10.40
CA GLY A 512 -17.36 -4.75 -9.96
C GLY A 512 -17.74 -4.95 -8.50
N GLY A 513 -18.54 -4.03 -7.94
CA GLY A 513 -18.92 -4.08 -6.52
C GLY A 513 -17.80 -3.69 -5.54
N GLN A 514 -16.65 -3.21 -6.02
CA GLN A 514 -15.49 -2.91 -5.16
C GLN A 514 -15.62 -1.60 -4.38
N MET A 515 -16.54 -0.71 -4.73
CA MET A 515 -16.74 0.54 -4.00
C MET A 515 -17.47 0.32 -2.67
N VAL A 516 -17.24 1.23 -1.72
CA VAL A 516 -17.82 1.21 -0.38
C VAL A 516 -18.61 2.50 -0.16
N GLN A 517 -19.87 2.39 0.25
CA GLN A 517 -20.70 3.56 0.54
C GLN A 517 -20.35 4.17 1.90
N ALA A 518 -20.08 5.47 1.91
CA ALA A 518 -19.87 6.27 3.11
C ALA A 518 -20.63 7.62 3.03
N THR A 519 -21.65 7.68 2.17
CA THR A 519 -22.56 8.82 2.07
C THR A 519 -23.52 8.80 3.26
N LEU A 520 -23.56 9.89 4.04
CA LEU A 520 -24.60 10.08 5.04
C LEU A 520 -25.95 10.31 4.35
N ALA A 521 -27.05 9.86 4.96
CA ALA A 521 -28.38 10.16 4.44
C ALA A 521 -28.59 11.68 4.35
N ARG A 522 -28.96 12.16 3.16
CA ARG A 522 -29.20 13.58 2.89
C ARG A 522 -30.65 13.76 2.46
N GLU A 523 -31.42 14.45 3.27
CA GLU A 523 -32.80 14.77 2.94
C GLU A 523 -32.89 15.93 1.94
N VAL A 524 -34.01 15.96 1.21
CA VAL A 524 -34.40 17.04 0.31
C VAL A 524 -35.79 17.49 0.75
N ALA A 525 -35.95 18.78 1.02
CA ALA A 525 -37.22 19.38 1.45
C ALA A 525 -37.79 20.30 0.34
N PRO A 526 -39.09 20.25 0.00
CA PRO A 526 -40.07 19.26 0.47
C PRO A 526 -39.69 17.85 -0.01
N ASN A 527 -40.25 16.83 0.64
CA ASN A 527 -39.98 15.45 0.26
C ASN A 527 -40.42 15.23 -1.20
N LEU A 528 -39.44 15.01 -2.08
CA LEU A 528 -39.67 14.75 -3.49
C LEU A 528 -39.93 13.25 -3.71
N ALA A 529 -40.48 12.92 -4.88
CA ALA A 529 -40.55 11.53 -5.32
C ALA A 529 -39.17 10.83 -5.16
N PRO A 530 -39.14 9.53 -4.85
CA PRO A 530 -37.89 8.79 -4.86
C PRO A 530 -37.26 8.82 -6.25
N THR A 531 -35.95 8.56 -6.32
CA THR A 531 -35.27 8.32 -7.59
C THR A 531 -36.06 7.30 -8.41
N CYS A 532 -36.41 7.62 -9.66
CA CYS A 532 -37.31 6.81 -10.47
C CYS A 532 -37.08 6.97 -11.98
N TRP A 533 -37.56 5.99 -12.74
CA TRP A 533 -37.66 6.06 -14.19
C TRP A 533 -39.04 6.60 -14.57
N ILE A 534 -39.10 7.64 -15.37
CA ILE A 534 -40.33 8.25 -15.86
C ILE A 534 -40.53 7.76 -17.30
N ASP A 535 -41.41 6.77 -17.47
CA ASP A 535 -41.70 6.13 -18.76
C ASP A 535 -42.44 7.12 -19.65
N VAL A 536 -41.75 7.60 -20.68
CA VAL A 536 -42.27 8.54 -21.67
C VAL A 536 -42.06 7.97 -23.05
N ARG A 537 -43.12 7.94 -23.85
CA ARG A 537 -43.12 7.50 -25.25
C ARG A 537 -43.72 8.61 -26.08
N GLY A 538 -43.21 8.78 -27.29
CA GLY A 538 -43.53 9.96 -28.05
C GLY A 538 -42.87 10.03 -29.41
N GLU A 539 -43.26 11.04 -30.18
CA GLU A 539 -42.68 11.29 -31.49
C GLU A 539 -41.31 11.97 -31.35
N ALA A 540 -40.35 11.50 -32.15
CA ALA A 540 -38.97 11.97 -32.12
C ALA A 540 -38.61 12.73 -33.40
N ASP A 541 -38.14 13.97 -33.24
CA ASP A 541 -37.43 14.72 -34.28
C ASP A 541 -35.92 14.52 -34.09
N GLY A 542 -35.32 13.71 -34.97
CA GLY A 542 -33.98 13.18 -34.76
C GLY A 542 -33.88 12.38 -33.46
N LYS A 543 -33.15 12.90 -32.47
CA LYS A 543 -33.04 12.29 -31.12
C LYS A 543 -33.95 12.95 -30.09
N VAL A 544 -34.58 14.08 -30.43
CA VAL A 544 -35.39 14.84 -29.48
C VAL A 544 -36.81 14.29 -29.46
N VAL A 545 -37.21 13.68 -28.35
CA VAL A 545 -38.60 13.22 -28.15
C VAL A 545 -39.41 14.35 -27.54
N HIS A 546 -40.48 14.78 -28.21
CA HIS A 546 -41.25 15.96 -27.80
C HIS A 546 -41.82 15.81 -26.37
N GLU A 547 -42.39 14.65 -26.09
CA GLU A 547 -43.06 14.29 -24.85
C GLU A 547 -42.07 14.22 -23.67
N GLU A 548 -40.81 13.85 -23.91
CA GLU A 548 -39.76 13.88 -22.89
C GLU A 548 -39.46 15.33 -22.46
N ILE A 549 -39.41 16.26 -23.43
CA ILE A 549 -39.19 17.69 -23.16
C ILE A 549 -40.40 18.30 -22.43
N VAL A 550 -41.62 17.95 -22.83
CA VAL A 550 -42.84 18.38 -22.13
C VAL A 550 -42.86 17.88 -20.68
N THR A 551 -42.47 16.62 -20.47
CA THR A 551 -42.36 16.01 -19.13
C THR A 551 -41.33 16.75 -18.28
N LEU A 552 -40.13 16.99 -18.82
CA LEU A 552 -39.09 17.77 -18.15
C LEU A 552 -39.61 19.16 -17.77
N ARG A 553 -40.24 19.89 -18.70
CA ARG A 553 -40.81 21.22 -18.48
C ARG A 553 -41.79 21.23 -17.31
N ALA A 554 -42.71 20.25 -17.26
CA ALA A 554 -43.70 20.14 -16.19
C ALA A 554 -43.05 19.92 -14.81
N LEU A 555 -42.03 19.06 -14.75
CA LEU A 555 -41.26 18.79 -13.52
C LEU A 555 -40.47 20.03 -13.08
N LEU A 556 -39.76 20.69 -13.99
CA LEU A 556 -39.00 21.92 -13.69
C LEU A 556 -39.92 23.04 -13.18
N ARG A 557 -41.10 23.22 -13.77
CA ARG A 557 -42.11 24.18 -13.28
C ARG A 557 -42.63 23.83 -11.89
N THR A 558 -42.75 22.54 -11.58
CA THR A 558 -43.16 22.08 -10.25
C THR A 558 -42.08 22.40 -9.21
N LEU A 559 -40.80 22.15 -9.53
CA LEU A 559 -39.68 22.57 -8.68
C LEU A 559 -39.60 24.09 -8.54
N ALA A 560 -39.87 24.86 -9.60
CA ALA A 560 -39.79 26.32 -9.56
C ALA A 560 -40.85 26.96 -8.63
N ARG A 561 -41.98 26.29 -8.38
CA ARG A 561 -43.00 26.77 -7.43
C ARG A 561 -42.51 26.73 -5.98
N HIS A 562 -41.85 25.63 -5.59
CA HIS A 562 -41.25 25.44 -4.28
C HIS A 562 -39.88 24.80 -4.45
N TRP A 563 -38.85 25.66 -4.55
CA TRP A 563 -37.51 25.18 -4.89
C TRP A 563 -36.94 24.30 -3.78
N PRO A 564 -36.50 23.06 -4.09
CA PRO A 564 -36.04 22.14 -3.06
C PRO A 564 -34.83 22.68 -2.30
N GLN A 565 -34.76 22.38 -1.01
CA GLN A 565 -33.66 22.72 -0.11
C GLN A 565 -32.93 21.46 0.31
N VAL A 566 -31.62 21.58 0.51
CA VAL A 566 -30.73 20.51 0.97
C VAL A 566 -29.85 21.02 2.11
N ALA A 567 -29.41 20.13 2.98
CA ALA A 567 -28.47 20.49 4.04
C ALA A 567 -27.17 21.09 3.47
N ASP A 568 -26.69 22.17 4.08
CA ASP A 568 -25.45 22.86 3.68
C ASP A 568 -24.18 22.26 4.29
N GLY A 569 -24.34 21.26 5.17
CA GLY A 569 -23.25 20.58 5.89
C GLY A 569 -22.75 21.32 7.14
N LYS A 570 -23.32 22.48 7.47
CA LYS A 570 -22.99 23.31 8.65
C LYS A 570 -24.18 23.49 9.60
N GLY A 571 -25.20 22.65 9.45
CA GLY A 571 -26.46 22.74 10.20
C GLY A 571 -27.49 23.69 9.58
N GLY A 572 -27.21 24.27 8.41
CA GLY A 572 -28.14 25.11 7.65
C GLY A 572 -28.74 24.39 6.43
N SER A 573 -29.55 25.13 5.66
CA SER A 573 -30.13 24.67 4.40
C SER A 573 -29.76 25.61 3.26
N LYS A 574 -29.66 25.06 2.04
CA LYS A 574 -29.39 25.81 0.81
C LYS A 574 -30.26 25.29 -0.34
N PRO A 575 -30.51 26.11 -1.38
CA PRO A 575 -31.23 25.66 -2.55
C PRO A 575 -30.52 24.48 -3.24
N ALA A 576 -31.28 23.45 -3.58
CA ALA A 576 -30.82 22.28 -4.31
C ALA A 576 -30.28 22.70 -5.69
N SER A 577 -29.14 22.18 -6.08
CA SER A 577 -28.68 22.30 -7.47
C SER A 577 -29.36 21.24 -8.34
N VAL A 578 -29.74 21.63 -9.57
CA VAL A 578 -30.43 20.77 -10.53
C VAL A 578 -29.65 20.75 -11.84
N TYR A 579 -29.28 19.56 -12.32
CA TYR A 579 -28.73 19.39 -13.66
C TYR A 579 -29.68 18.60 -14.55
N VAL A 580 -29.79 19.02 -15.81
CA VAL A 580 -30.44 18.25 -16.87
C VAL A 580 -29.36 17.73 -17.80
N ILE A 581 -29.21 16.41 -17.85
CA ILE A 581 -28.12 15.73 -18.54
C ILE A 581 -28.74 14.88 -19.65
N SER A 582 -28.12 14.86 -20.82
CA SER A 582 -28.44 13.91 -21.87
C SER A 582 -27.17 13.38 -22.55
N PRO A 583 -27.19 12.15 -23.09
CA PRO A 583 -26.11 11.63 -23.92
C PRO A 583 -25.93 12.43 -25.22
N PHE A 584 -26.99 13.09 -25.71
CA PHE A 584 -27.04 13.65 -27.06
C PHE A 584 -27.14 15.17 -27.05
N ARG A 585 -26.32 15.82 -27.89
CA ARG A 585 -26.26 17.29 -27.95
C ARG A 585 -27.60 17.93 -28.32
N ASP A 586 -28.29 17.42 -29.32
CA ASP A 586 -29.55 17.98 -29.80
C ASP A 586 -30.64 17.95 -28.71
N VAL A 587 -30.66 16.89 -27.90
CA VAL A 587 -31.53 16.75 -26.73
C VAL A 587 -31.14 17.74 -25.64
N THR A 588 -29.84 17.92 -25.38
CA THR A 588 -29.38 18.92 -24.40
C THR A 588 -29.73 20.35 -24.81
N ASP A 589 -29.64 20.67 -26.10
CA ASP A 589 -29.99 21.99 -26.63
C ASP A 589 -31.50 22.24 -26.49
N ALA A 590 -32.34 21.21 -26.67
CA ALA A 590 -33.76 21.27 -26.37
C ALA A 590 -34.05 21.49 -24.87
N CYS A 591 -33.39 20.73 -24.00
CA CYS A 591 -33.51 20.87 -22.55
C CYS A 591 -33.03 22.24 -22.04
N ALA A 592 -32.00 22.81 -22.65
CA ALA A 592 -31.43 24.10 -22.25
C ALA A 592 -32.44 25.25 -22.41
N ARG A 593 -33.31 25.18 -23.43
CA ARG A 593 -34.40 26.14 -23.63
C ARG A 593 -35.40 26.11 -22.46
N GLU A 594 -35.80 24.91 -22.04
CA GLU A 594 -36.70 24.72 -20.90
C GLU A 594 -36.07 25.18 -19.59
N VAL A 595 -34.79 24.85 -19.38
CA VAL A 595 -34.02 25.33 -18.22
C VAL A 595 -33.96 26.85 -18.16
N GLY A 596 -33.75 27.53 -19.28
CA GLY A 596 -33.72 28.99 -19.34
C GLY A 596 -35.04 29.63 -18.89
N GLN A 597 -36.17 29.03 -19.26
CA GLN A 597 -37.51 29.49 -18.90
C GLN A 597 -37.92 29.15 -17.46
N ALA A 598 -37.41 28.05 -16.91
CA ALA A 598 -37.78 27.55 -15.58
C ALA A 598 -36.96 28.15 -14.42
N ARG A 599 -36.00 29.04 -14.69
CA ARG A 599 -35.16 29.63 -13.64
C ARG A 599 -36.02 30.44 -12.65
N PRO A 600 -36.03 30.08 -11.36
CA PRO A 600 -36.75 30.86 -10.37
C PRO A 600 -36.15 32.26 -10.27
N ARG A 601 -36.99 33.29 -10.18
CA ARG A 601 -36.56 34.65 -9.88
C ARG A 601 -36.08 34.69 -8.43
N ALA A 602 -34.78 34.86 -8.21
CA ALA A 602 -34.21 35.03 -6.88
C ALA A 602 -34.41 36.48 -6.40
N PRO A 603 -34.97 36.73 -5.19
CA PRO A 603 -34.98 38.05 -4.58
C PRO A 603 -33.56 38.60 -4.40
N ALA A 604 -33.40 39.92 -4.47
CA ALA A 604 -32.11 40.57 -4.25
C ALA A 604 -31.53 40.17 -2.87
N GLY A 605 -30.28 39.71 -2.85
CA GLY A 605 -29.60 39.26 -1.63
C GLY A 605 -29.72 37.76 -1.31
N THR A 606 -30.47 36.97 -2.09
CA THR A 606 -30.53 35.51 -1.93
C THR A 606 -29.53 34.76 -2.82
N VAL A 607 -29.11 33.56 -2.39
CA VAL A 607 -28.20 32.72 -3.18
C VAL A 607 -28.93 32.23 -4.44
N PRO A 608 -28.41 32.51 -5.66
CA PRO A 608 -29.05 32.09 -6.88
C PRO A 608 -29.07 30.56 -7.00
N VAL A 609 -30.20 30.05 -7.47
CA VAL A 609 -30.38 28.64 -7.77
C VAL A 609 -29.46 28.20 -8.92
N THR A 610 -28.81 27.05 -8.75
CA THR A 610 -28.02 26.43 -9.81
C THR A 610 -28.89 25.48 -10.64
N LEU A 611 -29.29 25.91 -11.84
CA LEU A 611 -30.00 25.10 -12.83
C LEU A 611 -29.28 25.18 -14.18
N SER A 612 -28.90 24.03 -14.74
CA SER A 612 -28.13 23.96 -16.00
C SER A 612 -28.44 22.70 -16.80
N ALA A 613 -28.39 22.80 -18.12
CA ALA A 613 -28.47 21.67 -19.04
C ALA A 613 -27.15 21.50 -19.81
N GLY A 614 -26.84 20.28 -20.23
CA GLY A 614 -25.60 19.97 -20.94
C GLY A 614 -25.37 18.47 -21.09
N THR A 615 -24.36 18.13 -21.89
CA THR A 615 -24.02 16.71 -22.14
C THR A 615 -23.33 16.10 -20.93
N VAL A 616 -23.27 14.76 -20.88
CA VAL A 616 -22.51 14.02 -19.87
C VAL A 616 -21.07 14.55 -19.73
N HIS A 617 -20.39 14.80 -20.85
CA HIS A 617 -19.04 15.38 -20.89
C HIS A 617 -18.95 16.78 -20.26
N THR A 618 -19.99 17.61 -20.41
CA THR A 618 -20.02 19.00 -19.89
C THR A 618 -20.10 19.05 -18.36
N PHE A 619 -20.67 18.02 -17.74
CA PHE A 619 -20.86 17.92 -16.30
C PHE A 619 -19.83 17.07 -15.58
N GLN A 620 -18.81 16.56 -16.27
CA GLN A 620 -17.74 15.83 -15.61
C GLN A 620 -16.99 16.74 -14.60
N GLY A 621 -16.58 16.14 -13.47
CA GLY A 621 -16.08 16.87 -12.29
C GLY A 621 -17.12 17.73 -11.55
N LYS A 622 -18.35 17.90 -12.06
CA LYS A 622 -19.44 18.65 -11.40
C LYS A 622 -20.45 17.69 -10.75
N GLU A 623 -21.28 18.22 -9.87
CA GLU A 623 -22.31 17.45 -9.16
C GLU A 623 -23.52 18.33 -8.86
N ALA A 624 -24.70 17.71 -8.78
CA ALA A 624 -25.94 18.38 -8.43
C ALA A 624 -26.73 17.58 -7.40
N SER A 625 -27.56 18.28 -6.61
CA SER A 625 -28.46 17.62 -5.67
C SER A 625 -29.47 16.72 -6.37
N ILE A 626 -30.00 17.21 -7.49
CA ILE A 626 -30.99 16.53 -8.32
C ILE A 626 -30.49 16.50 -9.76
N VAL A 627 -30.63 15.35 -10.42
CA VAL A 627 -30.31 15.19 -11.84
C VAL A 627 -31.51 14.64 -12.59
N PHE A 628 -31.85 15.28 -13.71
CA PHE A 628 -32.74 14.75 -14.73
C PHE A 628 -31.88 14.18 -15.87
N LEU A 629 -31.94 12.88 -16.11
CA LEU A 629 -31.29 12.21 -17.24
C LEU A 629 -32.34 12.04 -18.35
N VAL A 630 -32.24 12.84 -19.41
CA VAL A 630 -33.16 12.82 -20.56
C VAL A 630 -32.52 12.01 -21.68
N LEU A 631 -33.14 10.90 -22.06
CA LEU A 631 -32.51 9.89 -22.90
C LEU A 631 -32.60 10.18 -24.39
N GLY A 632 -33.80 10.50 -24.90
CA GLY A 632 -34.04 10.96 -26.27
C GLY A 632 -33.52 10.09 -27.40
N THR A 633 -34.37 9.26 -28.00
CA THR A 633 -34.09 8.53 -29.25
C THR A 633 -35.37 8.20 -30.00
N GLN A 634 -35.31 7.95 -31.31
CA GLN A 634 -36.43 7.37 -32.07
C GLN A 634 -36.81 5.99 -31.51
N SER A 635 -38.10 5.67 -31.43
CA SER A 635 -38.57 4.37 -30.94
C SER A 635 -38.24 3.21 -31.89
N GLY A 636 -38.15 1.99 -31.35
CA GLY A 636 -37.92 0.79 -32.15
C GLY A 636 -36.58 0.80 -32.90
N SER A 637 -36.49 0.09 -34.03
CA SER A 637 -35.23 -0.11 -34.76
C SER A 637 -34.58 1.19 -35.25
N ALA A 638 -35.36 2.24 -35.53
CA ALA A 638 -34.86 3.52 -36.05
C ALA A 638 -33.86 4.21 -35.09
N GLY A 639 -34.03 4.07 -33.77
CA GLY A 639 -33.12 4.64 -32.77
C GLY A 639 -32.11 3.65 -32.17
N ALA A 640 -32.09 2.39 -32.63
CA ALA A 640 -31.29 1.33 -32.01
C ALA A 640 -29.79 1.67 -31.95
N GLY A 641 -29.20 2.13 -33.05
CA GLY A 641 -27.77 2.45 -33.09
C GLY A 641 -27.36 3.59 -32.14
N ALA A 642 -28.22 4.59 -31.93
CA ALA A 642 -27.95 5.67 -30.98
C ALA A 642 -27.96 5.15 -29.53
N ARG A 643 -28.91 4.26 -29.22
CA ARG A 643 -29.02 3.60 -27.92
C ARG A 643 -27.86 2.63 -27.67
N GLU A 644 -27.49 1.82 -28.65
CA GLU A 644 -26.34 0.92 -28.60
C GLU A 644 -25.04 1.69 -28.34
N TRP A 645 -24.83 2.81 -29.02
CA TRP A 645 -23.68 3.68 -28.75
C TRP A 645 -23.66 4.18 -27.29
N ALA A 646 -24.79 4.64 -26.77
CA ALA A 646 -24.89 5.15 -25.40
C ALA A 646 -24.72 4.04 -24.34
N ALA A 647 -25.10 2.80 -24.67
CA ALA A 647 -25.01 1.62 -23.81
C ALA A 647 -23.74 0.78 -24.05
N ALA A 648 -22.90 1.11 -25.04
CA ALA A 648 -21.76 0.29 -25.45
C ALA A 648 -20.70 0.12 -24.35
N LYS A 649 -20.57 1.12 -23.48
CA LYS A 649 -19.65 1.12 -22.33
C LYS A 649 -20.35 1.71 -21.10
N PRO A 650 -19.97 1.30 -19.88
CA PRO A 650 -20.59 1.82 -18.66
C PRO A 650 -20.26 3.30 -18.41
N ASN A 651 -19.18 3.82 -18.98
CA ASN A 651 -18.58 5.11 -18.66
C ASN A 651 -19.59 6.27 -18.74
N LEU A 652 -20.43 6.30 -19.79
CA LEU A 652 -21.42 7.36 -20.00
C LEU A 652 -22.51 7.33 -18.93
N LEU A 653 -23.09 6.16 -18.68
CA LEU A 653 -24.14 5.99 -17.68
C LEU A 653 -23.59 6.19 -16.26
N ASN A 654 -22.42 5.63 -15.95
CA ASN A 654 -21.71 5.81 -14.69
C ASN A 654 -21.57 7.30 -14.37
N VAL A 655 -21.07 8.09 -15.32
CA VAL A 655 -20.88 9.53 -15.12
C VAL A 655 -22.21 10.24 -14.93
N ALA A 656 -23.25 9.93 -15.73
CA ALA A 656 -24.56 10.56 -15.62
C ALA A 656 -25.23 10.30 -14.27
N VAL A 657 -25.24 9.04 -13.81
CA VAL A 657 -25.86 8.61 -12.55
C VAL A 657 -25.11 9.19 -11.35
N THR A 658 -23.78 9.18 -11.36
CA THR A 658 -22.95 9.68 -10.24
C THR A 658 -22.90 11.20 -10.13
N ARG A 659 -23.49 11.95 -11.08
CA ARG A 659 -23.70 13.40 -10.91
C ARG A 659 -24.77 13.74 -9.89
N ALA A 660 -25.70 12.83 -9.64
CA ALA A 660 -26.82 13.04 -8.74
C ALA A 660 -26.40 12.70 -7.29
N GLN A 661 -26.54 13.65 -6.37
CA GLN A 661 -26.25 13.39 -4.96
C GLN A 661 -27.44 12.75 -4.24
N GLN A 662 -28.64 13.31 -4.36
CA GLN A 662 -29.83 12.87 -3.62
C GLN A 662 -30.93 12.27 -4.49
N ARG A 663 -31.18 12.80 -5.71
CA ARG A 663 -32.28 12.34 -6.57
C ARG A 663 -31.85 12.25 -8.03
N LEU A 664 -32.18 11.13 -8.66
CA LEU A 664 -32.05 10.92 -10.10
C LEU A 664 -33.44 10.65 -10.68
N TYR A 665 -33.80 11.39 -11.72
CA TYR A 665 -35.00 11.15 -12.51
C TYR A 665 -34.59 10.83 -13.94
N VAL A 666 -34.86 9.62 -14.41
CA VAL A 666 -34.59 9.23 -15.79
C VAL A 666 -35.86 9.47 -16.60
N ILE A 667 -35.76 10.17 -17.72
CA ILE A 667 -36.89 10.47 -18.60
C ILE A 667 -36.62 9.81 -19.96
N GLY A 668 -37.50 8.89 -20.35
CA GLY A 668 -37.48 8.27 -21.67
C GLY A 668 -38.21 6.94 -21.72
N SER A 669 -38.26 6.34 -22.91
CA SER A 669 -38.99 5.09 -23.17
C SER A 669 -38.38 3.92 -22.40
N HIS A 670 -39.06 3.43 -21.37
CA HIS A 670 -38.57 2.29 -20.58
C HIS A 670 -38.41 1.05 -21.47
N ALA A 671 -39.34 0.84 -22.40
CA ALA A 671 -39.32 -0.32 -23.31
C ALA A 671 -38.10 -0.31 -24.25
N ASP A 672 -37.70 0.85 -24.76
CA ASP A 672 -36.60 0.96 -25.73
C ASP A 672 -35.21 0.86 -25.07
N TRP A 673 -35.09 1.21 -23.78
CA TRP A 673 -33.80 1.30 -23.08
C TRP A 673 -33.54 0.17 -22.08
N SER A 674 -34.57 -0.40 -21.45
CA SER A 674 -34.42 -1.35 -20.32
C SER A 674 -33.69 -2.65 -20.65
N ARG A 675 -33.59 -3.02 -21.93
CA ARG A 675 -32.92 -4.26 -22.37
C ARG A 675 -31.45 -4.07 -22.74
N LEU A 676 -30.96 -2.83 -22.69
CA LEU A 676 -29.60 -2.52 -23.10
C LEU A 676 -28.61 -2.79 -21.95
N PRO A 677 -27.35 -3.14 -22.27
CA PRO A 677 -26.30 -3.28 -21.26
C PRO A 677 -26.23 -2.04 -20.35
N HIS A 678 -25.99 -2.28 -19.06
CA HIS A 678 -25.93 -1.26 -17.99
C HIS A 678 -27.25 -0.54 -17.67
N PHE A 679 -28.09 -0.26 -18.66
CA PHE A 679 -29.43 0.31 -18.46
C PHE A 679 -30.39 -0.69 -17.83
N MET A 680 -30.22 -1.99 -18.08
CA MET A 680 -30.98 -3.03 -17.37
C MET A 680 -30.80 -2.94 -15.85
N GLU A 681 -29.55 -2.77 -15.39
CA GLU A 681 -29.23 -2.60 -13.96
C GLU A 681 -29.83 -1.32 -13.39
N LEU A 682 -29.82 -0.23 -14.17
CA LEU A 682 -30.52 1.00 -13.79
C LEU A 682 -32.03 0.73 -13.64
N CYS A 683 -32.66 0.01 -14.57
CA CYS A 683 -34.10 -0.27 -14.52
C CYS A 683 -34.50 -1.15 -13.34
N GLU A 684 -33.69 -2.17 -13.00
CA GLU A 684 -33.96 -3.05 -11.85
C GLU A 684 -33.97 -2.29 -10.51
N GLN A 685 -33.21 -1.20 -10.42
CA GLN A 685 -33.05 -0.40 -9.20
C GLN A 685 -34.02 0.78 -9.10
N LEU A 686 -34.68 1.15 -10.20
CA LEU A 686 -35.54 2.33 -10.26
C LEU A 686 -37.01 1.93 -10.46
N PRO A 687 -37.93 2.37 -9.59
CA PRO A 687 -39.35 2.17 -9.85
C PRO A 687 -39.75 2.94 -11.11
N VAL A 688 -40.65 2.34 -11.90
CA VAL A 688 -41.19 2.97 -13.11
C VAL A 688 -42.43 3.78 -12.78
N MET A 689 -42.39 5.05 -13.12
CA MET A 689 -43.40 6.07 -12.87
C MET A 689 -43.86 6.68 -14.19
N ARG A 690 -45.01 7.35 -14.17
CA ARG A 690 -45.50 8.22 -15.24
C ARG A 690 -45.83 9.59 -14.67
N LEU A 691 -45.79 10.59 -15.54
CA LEU A 691 -46.26 11.92 -15.19
C LEU A 691 -47.78 11.96 -15.33
N ASP A 692 -48.46 12.31 -14.25
CA ASP A 692 -49.88 12.62 -14.23
C ASP A 692 -50.06 14.12 -14.03
N THR A 693 -50.81 14.75 -14.93
CA THR A 693 -51.07 16.20 -14.91
C THR A 693 -52.54 16.45 -14.71
N HIS A 694 -53.02 16.29 -13.47
CA HIS A 694 -54.35 16.72 -13.06
C HIS A 694 -54.34 18.14 -12.46
N ALA A 695 -55.28 18.98 -12.89
CA ALA A 695 -55.54 20.34 -12.36
C ALA A 695 -54.31 21.28 -12.29
N GLY A 696 -53.35 21.14 -13.22
CA GLY A 696 -52.17 22.02 -13.29
C GLY A 696 -51.05 21.71 -12.28
N ALA A 697 -51.16 20.62 -11.51
CA ALA A 697 -50.07 20.07 -10.71
C ALA A 697 -49.51 18.82 -11.41
N ALA A 698 -48.19 18.76 -11.59
CA ALA A 698 -47.53 17.60 -12.18
C ALA A 698 -47.10 16.66 -11.06
N ARG A 699 -47.65 15.44 -11.02
CA ARG A 699 -47.34 14.43 -10.00
C ARG A 699 -46.80 13.18 -10.66
N LEU A 700 -45.83 12.54 -10.03
CA LEU A 700 -45.34 11.22 -10.45
C LEU A 700 -46.18 10.13 -9.78
N VAL A 701 -46.72 9.23 -10.59
CA VAL A 701 -47.53 8.08 -10.15
C VAL A 701 -46.92 6.78 -10.68
N PRO A 702 -47.07 5.64 -9.98
CA PRO A 702 -46.58 4.35 -10.48
C PRO A 702 -47.16 4.02 -11.86
N ALA A 703 -46.32 3.53 -12.77
CA ALA A 703 -46.79 3.05 -14.06
C ALA A 703 -47.68 1.80 -13.87
N PRO A 704 -48.80 1.67 -14.60
CA PRO A 704 -49.68 0.51 -14.48
C PRO A 704 -48.92 -0.76 -14.88
N THR A 705 -49.04 -1.81 -14.07
CA THR A 705 -48.47 -3.13 -14.36
C THR A 705 -49.12 -3.73 -15.60
N ALA A 706 -48.43 -4.64 -16.31
CA ALA A 706 -48.98 -5.32 -17.48
C ALA A 706 -50.34 -5.98 -17.19
N MET A 707 -50.55 -6.45 -15.95
CA MET A 707 -51.81 -7.01 -15.47
C MET A 707 -52.91 -5.95 -15.33
N GLN A 708 -52.60 -4.74 -14.83
CA GLN A 708 -53.55 -3.63 -14.73
C GLN A 708 -53.95 -3.06 -16.10
N VAL A 709 -53.02 -3.04 -17.06
CA VAL A 709 -53.34 -2.64 -18.44
C VAL A 709 -54.24 -3.69 -19.11
N ALA A 710 -53.96 -4.98 -18.91
CA ALA A 710 -54.80 -6.06 -19.44
C ALA A 710 -56.22 -6.10 -18.83
N LEU A 711 -56.36 -5.71 -17.55
CA LEU A 711 -57.66 -5.58 -16.89
C LEU A 711 -58.44 -4.33 -17.33
N ALA A 712 -57.77 -3.23 -17.68
CA ALA A 712 -58.42 -2.00 -18.15
C ALA A 712 -58.81 -2.03 -19.64
N CYS A 713 -58.22 -2.95 -20.42
CA CYS A 713 -58.60 -3.20 -21.82
C CYS A 713 -59.72 -4.26 -21.97
N ARG A 714 -60.13 -4.91 -20.88
CA ARG A 714 -61.36 -5.71 -20.79
C ARG A 714 -62.46 -4.83 -20.21
#